data_AF-A0A945Z2N4-F1
#
_entry.id   AF-A0A945Z2N4-F1
#
_cell.length_a   1.000
_cell.length_b   1.000
_cell.length_c   1.000
_cell.angle_alpha   90.00
_cell.angle_beta   90.00
_cell.angle_gamma   90.00
#
_symmetry.space_group_name_H-M   'P 1'
#
loop_
_entity.id
_entity.type
_entity.pdbx_description
1 polymer ?
#
loop_
_entity_poly.entity_id
_entity_poly.type
_entity_poly.pdbx_seq_one_letter_code
_entity_poly.pdbx_strand_id
1 'polypeptide(L)'
;NQHQTQGMGLAPAQGDFFYYFYLLKDHLNLSDEETGLFDGLDYKLTGLLNRLDNSSNEMRNQLGKAVNLVEEALEIFRPDMPHRISSLLLNALDCLLEVCHSLKNKNKSREKAILDYLTNKISDFNKVIASCLGLKIESLANHYKVTPGQEFIITNKLWNHSGVKIDKIAFSIKAHSDWSMHNLSQESWDSVEGTLYSTDYRVKVSETTSFSVPYWLSEPRQSFIYSWPSNGSCCLPFGDHDITASCDIIINGTSLTLFCPTINRDSFSGGYRELPVTTIPPISLKPKKGEEYLPINEKIIYLDIIVSVHNNTKDNISGQLTLELPNGWSGKPERIDINLIGESATQSGKFSIEIPANVQESNYSIPCKFRHKSREYCESIDYVRMGNPGIPGLPNASNCIKECIIISPSNVNIDLIKAKFVTDLKYGYVRGIKEDITQSMLHFNVDFSILSDEDIGYIDLYQFDSIVIGPNAYLLREEMSKHSSRFLNYVKNGGTLLVLFQGYGYQGKNYTPYPFKYNQPHDRVTNETAKVSILDLDNVLLKFPNQIGIGDFSNWSYDRGMYFWGEWDKHYQPILSSADIGEEQLNGGWLTCQYGRGNFTYLGYSLFKQIPAGVSGAFRLFANLLGLPSARLNERVSFLKQTPLFSEVSHEQLEPIAKLMSEKWSNEGEEIGRQGDEGTECYMIYRGSVDIIKNKNGEETIIATVGKGECIGEMAILGNSRRVATMRAREDTQLLVIKKDHFRAFLYESPKMAVHMMDIILSRVGP
;
A
#
# COMPACT_ATOMS: atom_id res chain seq x y z
N ASN A 1 -4.82 1.00 -11.02
CA ASN A 1 -5.80 0.73 -9.93
C ASN A 1 -6.57 2.03 -9.72
N GLN A 2 -7.68 2.24 -10.44
CA GLN A 2 -8.41 3.51 -10.44
C GLN A 2 -9.43 3.50 -9.31
N HIS A 3 -8.97 3.78 -8.09
CA HIS A 3 -9.76 3.79 -6.85
C HIS A 3 -10.76 4.98 -6.83
N GLN A 4 -11.72 4.99 -7.76
CA GLN A 4 -12.74 6.04 -7.90
C GLN A 4 -13.89 5.91 -6.90
N THR A 5 -13.98 4.78 -6.19
CA THR A 5 -14.99 4.53 -5.15
C THR A 5 -14.34 4.59 -3.76
N GLN A 6 -14.50 5.72 -3.06
CA GLN A 6 -13.92 5.93 -1.71
C GLN A 6 -14.96 6.14 -0.60
N GLY A 7 -16.22 5.73 -0.84
CA GLY A 7 -17.24 5.66 0.20
C GLY A 7 -17.15 4.43 1.12
N MET A 8 -16.18 3.53 0.89
CA MET A 8 -16.07 2.27 1.62
C MET A 8 -15.10 2.40 2.80
N GLY A 9 -15.57 2.12 4.02
CA GLY A 9 -14.74 2.06 5.23
C GLY A 9 -15.21 2.94 6.40
N LEU A 10 -16.27 3.75 6.24
CA LEU A 10 -16.91 4.40 7.38
C LEU A 10 -17.72 3.37 8.16
N ALA A 11 -17.41 3.21 9.45
CA ALA A 11 -18.31 2.54 10.37
C ALA A 11 -19.54 3.45 10.54
N PRO A 12 -20.73 3.04 10.10
CA PRO A 12 -21.90 3.88 10.23
C PRO A 12 -22.18 4.15 11.71
N ALA A 13 -22.56 5.40 12.03
CA ALA A 13 -23.08 5.71 13.35
C ALA A 13 -24.41 4.95 13.58
N GLN A 14 -24.82 4.79 14.83
CA GLN A 14 -26.09 4.16 15.17
C GLN A 14 -27.26 4.98 14.60
N GLY A 15 -28.10 4.37 13.76
CA GLY A 15 -29.20 5.04 13.04
C GLY A 15 -29.29 4.58 11.59
N ASP A 16 -30.16 5.22 10.81
CA ASP A 16 -30.27 4.96 9.37
C ASP A 16 -29.00 5.45 8.65
N PHE A 17 -28.43 4.58 7.82
CA PHE A 17 -27.26 4.88 7.02
C PHE A 17 -27.53 4.52 5.57
N PHE A 18 -27.32 5.49 4.68
CA PHE A 18 -27.61 5.33 3.26
C PHE A 18 -26.30 5.15 2.48
N TYR A 19 -26.17 4.00 1.81
CA TYR A 19 -25.17 3.82 0.75
C TYR A 19 -25.79 4.24 -0.57
N TYR A 20 -25.14 5.13 -1.30
CA TYR A 20 -25.59 5.53 -2.62
C TYR A 20 -24.98 4.61 -3.66
N PHE A 21 -25.84 3.88 -4.37
CA PHE A 21 -25.49 3.15 -5.57
C PHE A 21 -26.03 3.94 -6.77
N TYR A 22 -25.21 4.11 -7.80
CA TYR A 22 -25.63 4.76 -9.03
C TYR A 22 -25.94 3.68 -10.07
N LEU A 23 -27.20 3.61 -10.54
CA LEU A 23 -27.59 2.68 -11.59
C LEU A 23 -26.93 3.10 -12.90
N LEU A 24 -25.92 2.33 -13.33
CA LEU A 24 -25.22 2.59 -14.60
C LEU A 24 -26.02 2.12 -15.82
N LYS A 25 -26.84 1.08 -15.65
CA LYS A 25 -27.59 0.47 -16.76
C LYS A 25 -28.77 -0.35 -16.26
N ASP A 26 -29.94 -0.08 -16.83
CA ASP A 26 -31.15 -0.90 -16.64
C ASP A 26 -31.41 -1.81 -17.85
N HIS A 27 -31.81 -3.04 -17.57
CA HIS A 27 -32.22 -4.05 -18.55
C HIS A 27 -33.63 -4.59 -18.32
N LEU A 28 -34.31 -4.15 -17.26
CA LEU A 28 -35.62 -4.63 -16.80
C LEU A 28 -36.72 -3.59 -16.96
N ASN A 29 -36.39 -2.36 -17.37
CA ASN A 29 -37.31 -1.22 -17.46
C ASN A 29 -38.01 -0.99 -16.10
N LEU A 30 -37.20 -0.84 -15.05
CA LEU A 30 -37.66 -0.54 -13.70
C LEU A 30 -38.36 0.82 -13.65
N SER A 31 -39.21 1.04 -12.64
CA SER A 31 -39.76 2.36 -12.35
C SER A 31 -38.65 3.33 -11.95
N ASP A 32 -38.90 4.64 -12.12
CA ASP A 32 -37.94 5.70 -11.73
C ASP A 32 -37.60 5.70 -10.22
N GLU A 33 -38.41 5.03 -9.39
CA GLU A 33 -38.13 4.80 -7.97
C GLU A 33 -37.94 3.30 -7.71
N GLU A 34 -36.72 2.90 -7.37
CA GLU A 34 -36.41 1.56 -6.86
C GLU A 34 -36.52 1.51 -5.33
N THR A 35 -37.18 0.46 -4.82
CA THR A 35 -37.29 0.13 -3.40
C THR A 35 -36.14 -0.76 -2.90
N GLY A 36 -35.36 -1.37 -3.81
CA GLY A 36 -34.19 -2.17 -3.47
C GLY A 36 -33.39 -2.68 -4.67
N LEU A 37 -32.23 -3.29 -4.37
CA LEU A 37 -31.28 -3.85 -5.35
C LEU A 37 -31.84 -4.97 -6.24
N PHE A 38 -32.98 -5.56 -5.87
CA PHE A 38 -33.57 -6.71 -6.56
C PHE A 38 -34.92 -6.40 -7.21
N ASP A 39 -35.27 -5.12 -7.35
CA ASP A 39 -36.53 -4.72 -7.97
C ASP A 39 -36.63 -5.24 -9.42
N GLY A 40 -37.84 -5.67 -9.80
CA GLY A 40 -38.11 -6.30 -11.10
C GLY A 40 -37.51 -7.69 -11.32
N LEU A 41 -36.72 -8.24 -10.38
CA LEU A 41 -36.15 -9.58 -10.47
C LEU A 41 -37.01 -10.64 -9.75
N ASP A 42 -37.52 -11.62 -10.50
CA ASP A 42 -38.09 -12.84 -9.90
C ASP A 42 -36.95 -13.79 -9.48
N TYR A 43 -36.69 -13.82 -8.17
CA TYR A 43 -35.67 -14.66 -7.53
C TYR A 43 -36.22 -15.98 -6.98
N LYS A 44 -37.52 -16.29 -7.20
CA LYS A 44 -38.11 -17.56 -6.76
C LYS A 44 -37.57 -18.71 -7.61
N LEU A 45 -37.47 -19.90 -7.00
CA LEU A 45 -37.02 -21.12 -7.69
C LEU A 45 -37.89 -21.44 -8.92
N THR A 46 -39.22 -21.32 -8.79
CA THR A 46 -40.17 -21.48 -9.90
C THR A 46 -40.05 -20.39 -10.96
N GLY A 47 -39.65 -19.18 -10.54
CA GLY A 47 -39.42 -18.01 -11.39
C GLY A 47 -38.30 -18.18 -12.40
N LEU A 48 -37.34 -19.08 -12.13
CA LEU A 48 -36.23 -19.38 -13.04
C LEU A 48 -36.71 -19.82 -14.43
N LEU A 49 -37.79 -20.60 -14.49
CA LEU A 49 -38.33 -21.15 -15.74
C LEU A 49 -39.10 -20.11 -16.57
N ASN A 50 -39.41 -18.94 -16.00
CA ASN A 50 -40.00 -17.82 -16.75
C ASN A 50 -39.01 -17.20 -17.73
N ARG A 51 -37.71 -17.49 -17.57
CA ARG A 51 -36.63 -17.02 -18.47
C ARG A 51 -36.46 -17.88 -19.73
N LEU A 52 -37.18 -19.00 -19.82
CA LEU A 52 -37.16 -19.90 -20.98
C LEU A 52 -38.37 -19.66 -21.87
N ASP A 53 -38.13 -19.48 -23.17
CA ASP A 53 -39.20 -19.20 -24.15
C ASP A 53 -40.20 -20.37 -24.29
N ASN A 54 -39.81 -21.60 -23.89
CA ASN A 54 -40.63 -22.83 -23.90
C ASN A 54 -40.33 -23.71 -22.68
N SER A 55 -40.65 -23.25 -21.47
CA SER A 55 -40.60 -24.11 -20.27
C SER A 55 -41.81 -25.04 -20.21
N SER A 56 -41.57 -26.34 -19.98
CA SER A 56 -42.66 -27.30 -19.80
C SER A 56 -43.39 -27.03 -18.48
N ASN A 57 -44.71 -27.14 -18.48
CA ASN A 57 -45.51 -27.10 -17.26
C ASN A 57 -45.05 -28.16 -16.25
N GLU A 58 -44.54 -29.30 -16.75
CA GLU A 58 -43.95 -30.34 -15.93
C GLU A 58 -42.76 -29.86 -15.09
N MET A 59 -41.79 -29.16 -15.70
CA MET A 59 -40.64 -28.64 -14.94
C MET A 59 -41.08 -27.60 -13.90
N ARG A 60 -42.07 -26.76 -14.22
CA ARG A 60 -42.63 -25.80 -13.24
C ARG A 60 -43.32 -26.52 -12.08
N ASN A 61 -44.09 -27.58 -12.37
CA ASN A 61 -44.75 -28.38 -11.35
C ASN A 61 -43.74 -29.06 -10.42
N GLN A 62 -42.65 -29.61 -10.97
CA GLN A 62 -41.59 -30.23 -10.18
C GLN A 62 -40.88 -29.21 -9.26
N LEU A 63 -40.53 -28.02 -9.77
CA LEU A 63 -39.96 -26.97 -8.92
C LEU A 63 -40.96 -26.48 -7.86
N GLY A 64 -42.24 -26.35 -8.19
CA GLY A 64 -43.29 -26.00 -7.22
C GLY A 64 -43.47 -27.06 -6.13
N LYS A 65 -43.45 -28.35 -6.52
CA LYS A 65 -43.49 -29.48 -5.58
C LYS A 65 -42.27 -29.47 -4.65
N ALA A 66 -41.07 -29.21 -5.17
CA ALA A 66 -39.87 -29.07 -4.35
C ALA A 66 -40.00 -27.94 -3.31
N VAL A 67 -40.58 -26.79 -3.69
CA VAL A 67 -40.84 -25.67 -2.76
C VAL A 67 -41.82 -26.08 -1.66
N ASN A 68 -42.97 -26.67 -2.02
CA ASN A 68 -43.97 -27.09 -1.03
C ASN A 68 -43.41 -28.13 -0.04
N LEU A 69 -42.60 -29.08 -0.51
CA LEU A 69 -41.95 -30.07 0.35
C LEU A 69 -40.97 -29.42 1.34
N VAL A 70 -40.29 -28.35 0.94
CA VAL A 70 -39.42 -27.58 1.84
C VAL A 70 -40.24 -26.79 2.86
N GLU A 71 -41.36 -26.19 2.45
CA GLU A 71 -42.27 -25.50 3.38
C GLU A 71 -42.83 -26.46 4.43
N GLU A 72 -43.30 -27.64 4.02
CA GLU A 72 -43.74 -28.70 4.94
C GLU A 72 -42.62 -29.17 5.87
N ALA A 73 -41.40 -29.33 5.34
CA ALA A 73 -40.22 -29.67 6.14
C ALA A 73 -39.94 -28.59 7.22
N LEU A 74 -40.09 -27.31 6.89
CA LEU A 74 -39.87 -26.21 7.84
C LEU A 74 -40.90 -26.21 8.98
N GLU A 75 -42.16 -26.56 8.72
CA GLU A 75 -43.21 -26.63 9.74
C GLU A 75 -42.93 -27.71 10.81
N ILE A 76 -42.44 -28.87 10.37
CA ILE A 76 -42.19 -30.02 11.24
C ILE A 76 -40.74 -30.10 11.75
N PHE A 77 -39.83 -29.25 11.26
CA PHE A 77 -38.42 -29.25 11.67
C PHE A 77 -38.28 -29.00 13.17
N ARG A 78 -37.48 -29.84 13.83
CA ARG A 78 -37.14 -29.70 15.24
C ARG A 78 -35.62 -29.88 15.40
N PRO A 79 -34.88 -28.92 16.02
CA PRO A 79 -33.43 -29.00 16.14
C PRO A 79 -32.90 -30.25 16.85
N ASP A 80 -33.68 -30.82 17.77
CA ASP A 80 -33.39 -32.05 18.51
C ASP A 80 -33.73 -33.34 17.72
N MET A 81 -34.52 -33.24 16.65
CA MET A 81 -34.90 -34.37 15.78
C MET A 81 -34.83 -33.99 14.29
N PRO A 82 -33.66 -33.55 13.78
CA PRO A 82 -33.55 -33.04 12.42
C PRO A 82 -33.78 -34.11 11.35
N HIS A 83 -33.55 -35.40 11.67
CA HIS A 83 -33.77 -36.51 10.74
C HIS A 83 -35.23 -36.68 10.28
N ARG A 84 -36.22 -36.11 10.99
CA ARG A 84 -37.65 -36.23 10.65
C ARG A 84 -38.01 -35.59 9.32
N ILE A 85 -37.26 -34.57 8.88
CA ILE A 85 -37.52 -33.88 7.62
C ILE A 85 -36.80 -34.51 6.43
N SER A 86 -35.91 -35.48 6.66
CA SER A 86 -35.03 -36.02 5.62
C SER A 86 -35.80 -36.65 4.45
N SER A 87 -36.94 -37.29 4.69
CA SER A 87 -37.77 -37.85 3.61
C SER A 87 -38.38 -36.78 2.71
N LEU A 88 -38.85 -35.68 3.29
CA LEU A 88 -39.39 -34.54 2.52
C LEU A 88 -38.28 -33.90 1.68
N LEU A 89 -37.10 -33.71 2.27
CA LEU A 89 -35.95 -33.14 1.57
C LEU A 89 -35.39 -34.04 0.47
N LEU A 90 -35.34 -35.37 0.68
CA LEU A 90 -34.96 -36.34 -0.35
C LEU A 90 -35.93 -36.29 -1.54
N ASN A 91 -37.24 -36.29 -1.27
CA ASN A 91 -38.26 -36.16 -2.32
C ASN A 91 -38.15 -34.83 -3.08
N ALA A 92 -37.82 -33.73 -2.38
CA ALA A 92 -37.62 -32.43 -3.00
C ALA A 92 -36.35 -32.40 -3.86
N LEU A 93 -35.26 -33.05 -3.41
CA LEU A 93 -34.04 -33.22 -4.18
C LEU A 93 -34.30 -34.01 -5.47
N ASP A 94 -35.09 -35.09 -5.42
CA ASP A 94 -35.48 -35.84 -6.62
C ASP A 94 -36.22 -34.95 -7.64
N CYS A 95 -37.13 -34.09 -7.18
CA CYS A 95 -37.81 -33.13 -8.05
C CYS A 95 -36.80 -32.19 -8.77
N LEU A 96 -35.74 -31.74 -8.07
CA LEU A 96 -34.69 -30.92 -8.68
C LEU A 96 -33.85 -31.70 -9.68
N LEU A 97 -33.50 -32.95 -9.36
CA LEU A 97 -32.72 -33.83 -10.24
C LEU A 97 -33.48 -34.14 -11.54
N GLU A 98 -34.80 -34.34 -11.48
CA GLU A 98 -35.66 -34.53 -12.65
C GLU A 98 -35.67 -33.30 -13.57
N VAL A 99 -35.74 -32.10 -13.00
CA VAL A 99 -35.66 -30.84 -13.77
C VAL A 99 -34.28 -30.69 -14.42
N CYS A 100 -33.20 -30.95 -13.69
CA CYS A 100 -31.84 -30.92 -14.24
C CYS A 100 -31.65 -31.94 -15.38
N HIS A 101 -32.18 -33.15 -15.23
CA HIS A 101 -32.15 -34.18 -16.28
C HIS A 101 -32.90 -33.71 -17.55
N SER A 102 -34.05 -33.05 -17.37
CA SER A 102 -34.84 -32.47 -18.47
C SER A 102 -34.14 -31.30 -19.18
N LEU A 103 -33.21 -30.62 -18.51
CA LEU A 103 -32.44 -29.49 -19.05
C LEU A 103 -31.11 -29.90 -19.70
N LYS A 104 -30.49 -31.04 -19.28
CA LYS A 104 -29.15 -31.48 -19.70
C LYS A 104 -28.93 -31.57 -21.22
N ASN A 105 -29.98 -31.80 -22.00
CA ASN A 105 -29.90 -31.95 -23.45
C ASN A 105 -30.15 -30.63 -24.23
N LYS A 106 -30.34 -29.50 -23.55
CA LYS A 106 -30.64 -28.20 -24.17
C LYS A 106 -29.40 -27.30 -24.15
N ASN A 107 -28.78 -27.11 -25.30
CA ASN A 107 -27.47 -26.45 -25.43
C ASN A 107 -27.54 -24.92 -25.63
N LYS A 108 -28.55 -24.26 -25.04
CA LYS A 108 -28.77 -22.81 -25.13
C LYS A 108 -28.24 -22.10 -23.87
N SER A 109 -27.85 -20.84 -24.01
CA SER A 109 -27.17 -20.09 -22.94
C SER A 109 -28.02 -19.91 -21.67
N ARG A 110 -29.34 -19.72 -21.81
CA ARG A 110 -30.26 -19.55 -20.68
C ARG A 110 -30.48 -20.85 -19.91
N GLU A 111 -30.65 -21.97 -20.62
CA GLU A 111 -30.78 -23.29 -20.03
C GLU A 111 -29.53 -23.68 -19.24
N LYS A 112 -28.34 -23.38 -19.78
CA LYS A 112 -27.07 -23.56 -19.05
C LYS A 112 -27.04 -22.76 -17.75
N ALA A 113 -27.40 -21.47 -17.78
CA ALA A 113 -27.42 -20.63 -16.59
C ALA A 113 -28.40 -21.14 -15.51
N ILE A 114 -29.57 -21.65 -15.92
CA ILE A 114 -30.53 -22.27 -14.99
C ILE A 114 -29.96 -23.58 -14.43
N LEU A 115 -29.33 -24.41 -15.26
CA LEU A 115 -28.68 -25.64 -14.83
C LEU A 115 -27.56 -25.37 -13.81
N ASP A 116 -26.74 -24.34 -14.03
CA ASP A 116 -25.70 -23.92 -13.09
C ASP A 116 -26.31 -23.50 -11.74
N TYR A 117 -27.39 -22.71 -11.76
CA TYR A 117 -28.11 -22.32 -10.54
C TYR A 117 -28.70 -23.55 -9.80
N LEU A 118 -29.37 -24.44 -10.52
CA LEU A 118 -29.97 -25.64 -9.93
C LEU A 118 -28.91 -26.60 -9.40
N THR A 119 -27.74 -26.69 -10.03
CA THR A 119 -26.61 -27.48 -9.55
C THR A 119 -26.12 -26.97 -8.18
N ASN A 120 -26.04 -25.64 -8.02
CA ASN A 120 -25.73 -25.04 -6.71
C ASN A 120 -26.82 -25.36 -5.68
N LYS A 121 -28.11 -25.28 -6.05
CA LYS A 121 -29.21 -25.64 -5.15
C LYS A 121 -29.21 -27.12 -4.77
N ILE A 122 -28.91 -28.02 -5.70
CA ILE A 122 -28.74 -29.45 -5.40
C ILE A 122 -27.60 -29.65 -4.39
N SER A 123 -26.49 -28.92 -4.53
CA SER A 123 -25.41 -28.96 -3.52
C SER A 123 -25.88 -28.49 -2.14
N ASP A 124 -26.69 -27.43 -2.07
CA ASP A 124 -27.30 -26.95 -0.82
C ASP A 124 -28.21 -28.04 -0.20
N PHE A 125 -29.10 -28.64 -1.00
CA PHE A 125 -29.97 -29.74 -0.56
C PHE A 125 -29.16 -30.91 -0.03
N ASN A 126 -28.13 -31.33 -0.77
CA ASN A 126 -27.25 -32.43 -0.38
C ASN A 126 -26.63 -32.19 1.00
N LYS A 127 -26.12 -30.98 1.26
CA LYS A 127 -25.53 -30.60 2.55
C LYS A 127 -26.56 -30.59 3.68
N VAL A 128 -27.76 -30.06 3.45
CA VAL A 128 -28.82 -30.01 4.46
C VAL A 128 -29.31 -31.42 4.80
N ILE A 129 -29.57 -32.26 3.80
CA ILE A 129 -29.97 -33.65 3.96
C ILE A 129 -28.91 -34.42 4.76
N ALA A 130 -27.64 -34.30 4.37
CA ALA A 130 -26.54 -34.94 5.08
C ALA A 130 -26.47 -34.48 6.54
N SER A 131 -26.62 -33.19 6.81
CA SER A 131 -26.63 -32.65 8.17
C SER A 131 -27.80 -33.19 9.00
N CYS A 132 -29.00 -33.27 8.40
CA CYS A 132 -30.19 -33.82 9.07
C CYS A 132 -30.06 -35.31 9.37
N LEU A 133 -29.37 -36.05 8.50
CA LEU A 133 -29.08 -37.47 8.64
C LEU A 133 -27.79 -37.75 9.41
N GLY A 134 -27.09 -36.75 9.96
CA GLY A 134 -25.82 -36.95 10.66
C GLY A 134 -24.74 -37.60 9.78
N LEU A 135 -24.79 -37.39 8.46
CA LEU A 135 -23.80 -37.86 7.50
C LEU A 135 -22.71 -36.80 7.32
N LYS A 136 -21.45 -37.19 7.45
CA LYS A 136 -20.30 -36.32 7.22
C LYS A 136 -19.24 -37.06 6.42
N ILE A 137 -18.73 -36.44 5.37
CA ILE A 137 -17.56 -36.96 4.65
C ILE A 137 -16.29 -36.20 5.04
N GLU A 138 -15.17 -36.92 5.02
CA GLU A 138 -13.83 -36.36 5.20
C GLU A 138 -12.88 -36.97 4.16
N SER A 139 -11.91 -36.17 3.70
CA SER A 139 -10.83 -36.62 2.82
C SER A 139 -9.51 -36.16 3.39
N LEU A 140 -8.71 -37.10 3.87
CA LEU A 140 -7.51 -36.84 4.67
C LEU A 140 -6.26 -37.30 3.92
N ALA A 141 -5.41 -36.35 3.54
CA ALA A 141 -4.07 -36.64 3.04
C ALA A 141 -3.08 -36.78 4.21
N ASN A 142 -2.09 -37.67 4.05
CA ASN A 142 -1.03 -37.85 5.04
C ASN A 142 0.02 -36.72 5.07
N HIS A 143 -0.02 -35.79 4.12
CA HIS A 143 0.70 -34.51 4.13
C HIS A 143 0.00 -33.53 3.19
N TYR A 144 0.10 -32.22 3.45
CA TYR A 144 -0.49 -31.20 2.58
C TYR A 144 0.45 -30.68 1.50
N LYS A 145 1.77 -30.66 1.74
CA LYS A 145 2.76 -30.20 0.74
C LYS A 145 3.22 -31.37 -0.10
N VAL A 146 2.88 -31.34 -1.39
CA VAL A 146 3.30 -32.35 -2.35
C VAL A 146 4.16 -31.73 -3.44
N THR A 147 5.12 -32.47 -3.99
CA THR A 147 5.96 -32.03 -5.10
C THR A 147 5.69 -32.88 -6.34
N PRO A 148 5.95 -32.38 -7.57
CA PRO A 148 5.96 -33.21 -8.77
C PRO A 148 6.74 -34.51 -8.58
N GLY A 149 6.16 -35.63 -9.03
CA GLY A 149 6.73 -36.98 -8.89
C GLY A 149 6.47 -37.67 -7.54
N GLN A 150 6.00 -36.95 -6.51
CA GLN A 150 5.78 -37.50 -5.17
C GLN A 150 4.55 -38.42 -5.10
N GLU A 151 4.66 -39.48 -4.28
CA GLU A 151 3.52 -40.32 -3.90
C GLU A 151 3.00 -39.97 -2.51
N PHE A 152 1.68 -40.01 -2.34
CA PHE A 152 1.01 -39.80 -1.07
C PHE A 152 -0.28 -40.60 -0.95
N ILE A 153 -0.86 -40.61 0.26
CA ILE A 153 -2.06 -41.39 0.58
C ILE A 153 -3.19 -40.43 0.94
N ILE A 154 -4.37 -40.68 0.36
CA ILE A 154 -5.63 -40.05 0.73
C ILE A 154 -6.54 -41.10 1.34
N THR A 155 -7.02 -40.84 2.55
CA THR A 155 -8.06 -41.64 3.22
C THR A 155 -9.37 -40.89 3.18
N ASN A 156 -10.36 -41.43 2.47
CA ASN A 156 -11.72 -40.90 2.45
C ASN A 156 -12.58 -41.64 3.47
N LYS A 157 -13.42 -40.91 4.20
CA LYS A 157 -14.28 -41.43 5.25
C LYS A 157 -15.71 -40.90 5.10
N LEU A 158 -16.70 -41.76 5.30
CA LEU A 158 -18.09 -41.37 5.53
C LEU A 158 -18.48 -41.76 6.96
N TRP A 159 -18.82 -40.76 7.75
CA TRP A 159 -19.37 -40.89 9.09
C TRP A 159 -20.90 -40.91 9.02
N ASN A 160 -21.51 -41.89 9.67
CA ASN A 160 -22.97 -42.01 9.80
C ASN A 160 -23.36 -42.05 11.28
N HIS A 161 -23.65 -40.89 11.86
CA HIS A 161 -23.98 -40.74 13.28
C HIS A 161 -25.45 -41.06 13.60
N SER A 162 -26.36 -40.99 12.61
CA SER A 162 -27.78 -41.29 12.83
C SER A 162 -28.11 -42.79 12.73
N GLY A 163 -27.20 -43.59 12.17
CA GLY A 163 -27.45 -44.99 11.86
C GLY A 163 -28.43 -45.18 10.71
N VAL A 164 -28.64 -44.16 9.85
CA VAL A 164 -29.51 -44.30 8.67
C VAL A 164 -28.99 -45.41 7.77
N LYS A 165 -29.89 -46.25 7.26
CA LYS A 165 -29.51 -47.29 6.31
C LYS A 165 -29.13 -46.65 4.97
N ILE A 166 -27.94 -46.99 4.48
CA ILE A 166 -27.41 -46.51 3.20
C ILE A 166 -27.42 -47.70 2.22
N ASP A 167 -27.99 -47.49 1.03
CA ASP A 167 -28.13 -48.53 0.01
C ASP A 167 -26.83 -48.73 -0.80
N LYS A 168 -26.12 -47.64 -1.09
CA LYS A 168 -24.85 -47.65 -1.83
C LYS A 168 -23.98 -46.47 -1.43
N ILE A 169 -22.67 -46.70 -1.39
CA ILE A 169 -21.63 -45.68 -1.21
C ILE A 169 -20.62 -45.83 -2.34
N ALA A 170 -20.17 -44.74 -2.94
CA ALA A 170 -19.05 -44.72 -3.87
C ALA A 170 -18.22 -43.45 -3.71
N PHE A 171 -16.94 -43.60 -3.36
CA PHE A 171 -16.01 -42.49 -3.33
C PHE A 171 -15.32 -42.31 -4.69
N SER A 172 -15.12 -41.06 -5.05
CA SER A 172 -14.31 -40.62 -6.17
C SER A 172 -13.45 -39.44 -5.74
N ILE A 173 -12.30 -39.28 -6.38
CA ILE A 173 -11.44 -38.11 -6.14
C ILE A 173 -11.27 -37.40 -7.47
N LYS A 174 -11.53 -36.10 -7.46
CA LYS A 174 -11.23 -35.17 -8.54
C LYS A 174 -9.91 -34.50 -8.22
N ALA A 175 -8.89 -34.79 -9.03
CA ALA A 175 -7.58 -34.16 -9.01
C ALA A 175 -7.21 -33.71 -10.45
N HIS A 176 -5.98 -33.23 -10.65
CA HIS A 176 -5.46 -32.97 -11.99
C HIS A 176 -5.49 -34.25 -12.85
N SER A 177 -5.84 -34.08 -14.14
CA SER A 177 -6.05 -35.20 -15.07
C SER A 177 -4.80 -36.03 -15.37
N ASP A 178 -3.61 -35.49 -15.11
CA ASP A 178 -2.32 -36.15 -15.32
C ASP A 178 -1.83 -36.94 -14.10
N TRP A 179 -2.54 -36.89 -12.96
CA TRP A 179 -2.18 -37.64 -11.76
C TRP A 179 -2.68 -39.08 -11.84
N SER A 180 -1.90 -40.02 -11.28
CA SER A 180 -2.33 -41.43 -11.21
C SER A 180 -2.85 -41.78 -9.83
N MET A 181 -3.95 -42.52 -9.79
CA MET A 181 -4.65 -42.86 -8.54
C MET A 181 -4.97 -44.35 -8.51
N HIS A 182 -4.61 -45.02 -7.42
CA HIS A 182 -4.87 -46.43 -7.21
C HIS A 182 -5.57 -46.63 -5.87
N ASN A 183 -6.78 -47.22 -5.90
CA ASN A 183 -7.47 -47.61 -4.68
C ASN A 183 -6.71 -48.78 -4.03
N LEU A 184 -6.37 -48.64 -2.76
CA LEU A 184 -5.56 -49.58 -1.98
C LEU A 184 -6.40 -50.57 -1.14
N SER A 185 -7.66 -50.24 -0.84
CA SER A 185 -8.48 -50.93 0.15
C SER A 185 -9.69 -51.66 -0.46
N GLN A 186 -10.06 -52.81 0.10
CA GLN A 186 -11.44 -53.32 0.02
C GLN A 186 -12.31 -52.51 0.99
N GLU A 187 -13.50 -52.12 0.52
CA GLU A 187 -14.48 -51.34 1.27
C GLU A 187 -14.75 -51.97 2.64
N SER A 188 -14.45 -51.24 3.74
CA SER A 188 -14.63 -51.73 5.10
C SER A 188 -15.66 -50.90 5.86
N TRP A 189 -16.56 -51.62 6.55
CA TRP A 189 -17.53 -51.05 7.49
C TRP A 189 -17.04 -51.32 8.91
N ASP A 190 -16.67 -50.27 9.63
CA ASP A 190 -16.38 -50.37 11.07
C ASP A 190 -17.61 -49.98 11.89
N SER A 191 -17.90 -50.79 12.91
CA SER A 191 -19.14 -50.75 13.71
C SER A 191 -18.98 -50.06 15.08
N VAL A 192 -17.88 -49.34 15.32
CA VAL A 192 -17.62 -48.63 16.58
C VAL A 192 -18.10 -47.18 16.49
N GLU A 193 -18.96 -46.76 17.43
CA GLU A 193 -19.54 -45.41 17.63
C GLU A 193 -19.53 -44.47 16.39
N GLY A 194 -20.55 -44.65 15.56
CA GLY A 194 -20.69 -44.01 14.25
C GLY A 194 -20.30 -45.00 13.16
N THR A 195 -21.26 -45.43 12.34
CA THR A 195 -20.95 -46.38 11.27
C THR A 195 -20.00 -45.71 10.28
N LEU A 196 -18.78 -46.20 10.20
CA LEU A 196 -17.70 -45.62 9.41
C LEU A 196 -17.45 -46.47 8.17
N TYR A 197 -17.55 -45.84 7.00
CA TYR A 197 -17.05 -46.40 5.75
C TYR A 197 -15.76 -45.68 5.36
N SER A 198 -14.71 -46.41 4.98
CA SER A 198 -13.40 -45.84 4.65
C SER A 198 -12.79 -46.45 3.39
N THR A 199 -12.08 -45.63 2.62
CA THR A 199 -11.30 -46.06 1.44
C THR A 199 -9.99 -45.30 1.34
N ASP A 200 -8.91 -46.01 1.01
CA ASP A 200 -7.58 -45.43 0.83
C ASP A 200 -7.18 -45.39 -0.64
N TYR A 201 -6.60 -44.27 -1.07
CA TYR A 201 -6.07 -44.07 -2.41
C TYR A 201 -4.58 -43.72 -2.33
N ARG A 202 -3.77 -44.43 -3.12
CA ARG A 202 -2.41 -43.99 -3.44
C ARG A 202 -2.47 -43.04 -4.61
N VAL A 203 -1.92 -41.85 -4.45
CA VAL A 203 -1.88 -40.81 -5.46
C VAL A 203 -0.43 -40.51 -5.81
N LYS A 204 -0.14 -40.46 -7.11
CA LYS A 204 1.15 -40.02 -7.64
C LYS A 204 0.99 -38.72 -8.40
N VAL A 205 1.67 -37.68 -7.93
CA VAL A 205 1.71 -36.37 -8.58
C VAL A 205 2.54 -36.49 -9.86
N SER A 206 2.04 -35.94 -10.96
CA SER A 206 2.76 -35.95 -12.23
C SER A 206 4.01 -35.05 -12.18
N GLU A 207 5.03 -35.43 -12.94
CA GLU A 207 6.29 -34.65 -13.06
C GLU A 207 6.07 -33.28 -13.73
N THR A 208 4.99 -33.14 -14.50
CA THR A 208 4.62 -31.93 -15.26
C THR A 208 3.55 -31.08 -14.57
N THR A 209 3.12 -31.47 -13.37
CA THR A 209 2.06 -30.75 -12.64
C THR A 209 2.49 -29.32 -12.32
N SER A 210 1.61 -28.37 -12.60
CA SER A 210 1.78 -26.97 -12.23
C SER A 210 1.67 -26.77 -10.71
N PHE A 211 2.37 -25.78 -10.18
CA PHE A 211 2.30 -25.47 -8.76
C PHE A 211 1.00 -24.76 -8.39
N SER A 212 0.56 -24.99 -7.16
CA SER A 212 -0.64 -24.38 -6.61
C SER A 212 -0.37 -22.93 -6.26
N VAL A 213 -0.98 -22.03 -7.03
CA VAL A 213 -0.94 -20.58 -6.80
C VAL A 213 -2.36 -20.03 -6.86
N PRO A 214 -2.69 -18.98 -6.10
CA PRO A 214 -3.94 -18.26 -6.29
C PRO A 214 -4.11 -17.88 -7.76
N TYR A 215 -5.30 -18.07 -8.32
CA TYR A 215 -5.51 -17.93 -9.77
C TYR A 215 -5.16 -16.52 -10.29
N TRP A 216 -5.27 -15.46 -9.48
CA TRP A 216 -4.87 -14.09 -9.87
C TRP A 216 -3.34 -13.86 -9.84
N LEU A 217 -2.57 -14.87 -9.41
CA LEU A 217 -1.11 -14.90 -9.42
C LEU A 217 -0.55 -15.95 -10.41
N SER A 218 -1.41 -16.67 -11.13
CA SER A 218 -0.95 -17.67 -12.10
C SER A 218 -0.23 -17.05 -13.29
N GLU A 219 -0.54 -15.78 -13.59
CA GLU A 219 0.17 -14.97 -14.56
C GLU A 219 0.97 -13.87 -13.85
N PRO A 220 2.16 -13.49 -14.37
CA PRO A 220 2.90 -12.35 -13.85
C PRO A 220 2.05 -11.08 -13.87
N ARG A 221 2.19 -10.26 -12.81
CA ARG A 221 1.56 -8.94 -12.76
C ARG A 221 2.11 -8.05 -13.86
N GLN A 222 1.25 -7.22 -14.43
CA GLN A 222 1.67 -6.08 -15.24
C GLN A 222 1.71 -4.86 -14.33
N SER A 223 2.90 -4.48 -13.86
CA SER A 223 3.06 -3.46 -12.81
C SER A 223 2.28 -3.84 -11.54
N PHE A 224 1.32 -3.02 -11.10
CA PHE A 224 0.47 -3.27 -9.92
C PHE A 224 -0.92 -3.82 -10.25
N ILE A 225 -1.09 -4.36 -11.45
CA ILE A 225 -2.35 -4.93 -11.93
C ILE A 225 -2.16 -6.44 -12.09
N TYR A 226 -3.09 -7.20 -11.53
CA TYR A 226 -3.17 -8.65 -11.73
C TYR A 226 -3.74 -8.95 -13.12
N SER A 227 -3.10 -9.87 -13.83
CA SER A 227 -3.67 -10.43 -15.05
C SER A 227 -4.70 -11.49 -14.66
N TRP A 228 -5.98 -11.20 -14.91
CA TRP A 228 -7.05 -12.14 -14.58
C TRP A 228 -7.09 -13.25 -15.64
N PRO A 229 -6.84 -14.53 -15.29
CA PRO A 229 -6.80 -15.57 -16.30
C PRO A 229 -8.20 -15.84 -16.84
N SER A 230 -8.29 -16.21 -18.13
CA SER A 230 -9.57 -16.45 -18.81
C SER A 230 -10.41 -17.58 -18.20
N ASN A 231 -9.75 -18.51 -17.50
CA ASN A 231 -10.36 -19.60 -16.74
C ASN A 231 -10.42 -19.32 -15.21
N GLY A 232 -10.05 -18.13 -14.76
CA GLY A 232 -10.09 -17.72 -13.35
C GLY A 232 -11.51 -17.47 -12.86
N SER A 233 -11.77 -17.81 -11.59
CA SER A 233 -13.11 -17.65 -11.02
C SER A 233 -13.45 -16.19 -10.75
N CYS A 234 -14.18 -15.54 -11.67
CA CYS A 234 -14.55 -14.12 -11.63
C CYS A 234 -15.34 -13.65 -10.39
N CYS A 235 -15.80 -14.57 -9.53
CA CYS A 235 -16.63 -14.24 -8.36
C CYS A 235 -16.22 -14.97 -7.08
N LEU A 236 -15.17 -15.80 -7.09
CA LEU A 236 -14.70 -16.47 -5.89
C LEU A 236 -13.44 -15.80 -5.34
N PRO A 237 -13.35 -15.58 -4.02
CA PRO A 237 -12.16 -15.01 -3.41
C PRO A 237 -10.92 -15.90 -3.55
N PHE A 238 -11.11 -17.21 -3.75
CA PHE A 238 -10.05 -18.21 -3.98
C PHE A 238 -10.53 -19.22 -5.04
N GLY A 239 -9.59 -19.90 -5.70
CA GLY A 239 -9.92 -20.98 -6.64
C GLY A 239 -10.43 -22.23 -5.92
N ASP A 240 -10.91 -23.19 -6.72
CA ASP A 240 -11.22 -24.54 -6.21
C ASP A 240 -9.95 -25.20 -5.64
N HIS A 241 -10.13 -26.11 -4.69
CA HIS A 241 -9.03 -26.94 -4.21
C HIS A 241 -8.55 -27.91 -5.30
N ASP A 242 -7.24 -28.06 -5.43
CA ASP A 242 -6.62 -28.93 -6.44
C ASP A 242 -7.10 -30.39 -6.35
N ILE A 243 -7.53 -30.79 -5.15
CA ILE A 243 -8.05 -32.12 -4.88
C ILE A 243 -9.32 -32.02 -4.07
N THR A 244 -10.39 -32.60 -4.61
CA THR A 244 -11.68 -32.70 -3.95
C THR A 244 -12.15 -34.15 -4.00
N ALA A 245 -12.60 -34.69 -2.87
CA ALA A 245 -13.29 -35.96 -2.84
C ALA A 245 -14.79 -35.76 -2.99
N SER A 246 -15.42 -36.64 -3.76
CA SER A 246 -16.87 -36.80 -3.84
C SER A 246 -17.30 -38.16 -3.30
N CYS A 247 -18.45 -38.18 -2.65
CA CYS A 247 -19.09 -39.40 -2.18
C CYS A 247 -20.52 -39.44 -2.71
N ASP A 248 -20.80 -40.40 -3.58
CA ASP A 248 -22.16 -40.72 -4.02
C ASP A 248 -22.78 -41.69 -3.03
N ILE A 249 -23.94 -41.33 -2.50
CA ILE A 249 -24.68 -42.05 -1.47
C ILE A 249 -26.10 -42.27 -1.99
N ILE A 250 -26.60 -43.50 -1.94
CA ILE A 250 -28.00 -43.81 -2.27
C ILE A 250 -28.75 -44.11 -0.98
N ILE A 251 -29.86 -43.40 -0.75
CA ILE A 251 -30.74 -43.59 0.42
C ILE A 251 -32.18 -43.64 -0.08
N ASN A 252 -32.87 -44.76 0.15
CA ASN A 252 -34.25 -44.98 -0.29
C ASN A 252 -34.43 -44.78 -1.82
N GLY A 253 -33.38 -45.09 -2.60
CA GLY A 253 -33.37 -44.90 -4.05
C GLY A 253 -33.01 -43.50 -4.55
N THR A 254 -32.98 -42.49 -3.68
CA THR A 254 -32.57 -41.12 -4.02
C THR A 254 -31.04 -40.99 -3.96
N SER A 255 -30.44 -40.32 -4.94
CA SER A 255 -28.99 -40.10 -5.01
C SER A 255 -28.58 -38.78 -4.36
N LEU A 256 -27.62 -38.86 -3.45
CA LEU A 256 -26.99 -37.76 -2.73
C LEU A 256 -25.50 -37.73 -3.08
N THR A 257 -24.97 -36.58 -3.54
CA THR A 257 -23.52 -36.42 -3.76
C THR A 257 -22.96 -35.36 -2.83
N LEU A 258 -22.03 -35.77 -1.97
CA LEU A 258 -21.31 -34.89 -1.07
C LEU A 258 -19.91 -34.61 -1.60
N PHE A 259 -19.42 -33.37 -1.40
CA PHE A 259 -18.09 -32.95 -1.79
C PHE A 259 -17.33 -32.40 -0.58
N CYS A 260 -16.05 -32.76 -0.44
CA CYS A 260 -15.17 -32.15 0.53
C CYS A 260 -13.76 -31.98 -0.06
N PRO A 261 -13.04 -30.91 0.28
CA PRO A 261 -11.65 -30.76 -0.13
C PRO A 261 -10.80 -31.82 0.57
N THR A 262 -9.75 -32.29 -0.12
CA THR A 262 -8.74 -33.11 0.54
C THR A 262 -7.81 -32.22 1.36
N ILE A 263 -7.72 -32.52 2.64
CA ILE A 263 -6.93 -31.76 3.62
C ILE A 263 -5.96 -32.68 4.35
N ASN A 264 -4.87 -32.12 4.86
CA ASN A 264 -4.08 -32.75 5.91
C ASN A 264 -4.46 -32.13 7.24
N ARG A 265 -4.57 -32.96 8.28
CA ARG A 265 -4.89 -32.53 9.64
C ARG A 265 -3.68 -32.74 10.53
N ASP A 266 -3.19 -31.65 11.10
CA ASP A 266 -2.03 -31.63 12.00
C ASP A 266 -2.44 -31.09 13.37
N SER A 267 -1.95 -31.71 14.43
CA SER A 267 -2.05 -31.17 15.79
C SER A 267 -0.94 -30.14 16.06
N PHE A 268 -1.24 -29.09 16.82
CA PHE A 268 -0.26 -28.13 17.30
C PHE A 268 -0.63 -27.62 18.70
N SER A 269 0.28 -26.89 19.36
CA SER A 269 0.01 -26.30 20.67
C SER A 269 -1.20 -25.35 20.61
N GLY A 270 -2.33 -25.76 21.18
CA GLY A 270 -3.58 -24.99 21.19
C GLY A 270 -4.68 -25.52 20.26
N GLY A 271 -4.49 -26.66 19.57
CA GLY A 271 -5.56 -27.31 18.82
C GLY A 271 -5.06 -28.17 17.65
N TYR A 272 -5.79 -28.11 16.54
CA TYR A 272 -5.42 -28.74 15.27
C TYR A 272 -5.66 -27.75 14.13
N ARG A 273 -4.99 -27.99 13.00
CA ARG A 273 -5.17 -27.23 11.76
C ARG A 273 -5.52 -28.17 10.63
N GLU A 274 -6.20 -27.63 9.63
CA GLU A 274 -6.57 -28.33 8.42
C GLU A 274 -6.04 -27.53 7.23
N LEU A 275 -5.09 -28.12 6.51
CA LEU A 275 -4.42 -27.47 5.40
C LEU A 275 -4.74 -28.21 4.10
N PRO A 276 -5.18 -27.52 3.03
CA PRO A 276 -5.46 -28.17 1.77
C PRO A 276 -4.19 -28.71 1.13
N VAL A 277 -4.31 -29.83 0.41
CA VAL A 277 -3.19 -30.35 -0.38
C VAL A 277 -2.80 -29.31 -1.43
N THR A 278 -1.50 -29.01 -1.49
CA THR A 278 -0.91 -27.92 -2.27
C THR A 278 0.37 -28.44 -2.93
N THR A 279 0.44 -28.32 -4.25
CA THR A 279 1.63 -28.65 -5.05
C THR A 279 2.65 -27.52 -4.98
N ILE A 280 3.86 -27.81 -4.52
CA ILE A 280 4.99 -26.86 -4.40
C ILE A 280 6.20 -27.33 -5.22
N PRO A 281 7.14 -26.45 -5.58
CA PRO A 281 8.36 -26.87 -6.27
C PRO A 281 9.21 -27.78 -5.38
N PRO A 282 9.86 -28.83 -5.95
CA PRO A 282 10.77 -29.71 -5.22
C PRO A 282 11.91 -28.97 -4.52
N ILE A 283 12.39 -27.88 -5.13
CA ILE A 283 13.45 -27.03 -4.62
C ILE A 283 12.99 -25.59 -4.76
N SER A 284 13.17 -24.78 -3.71
CA SER A 284 12.84 -23.35 -3.74
C SER A 284 14.01 -22.48 -3.30
N LEU A 285 14.14 -21.32 -3.96
CA LEU A 285 15.22 -20.36 -3.77
C LEU A 285 14.66 -19.10 -3.12
N LYS A 286 15.25 -18.67 -2.01
CA LYS A 286 14.85 -17.44 -1.31
C LYS A 286 16.04 -16.49 -1.17
N PRO A 287 16.08 -15.41 -1.96
CA PRO A 287 17.01 -14.32 -1.70
C PRO A 287 16.73 -13.70 -0.33
N LYS A 288 17.78 -13.35 0.41
CA LYS A 288 17.66 -12.67 1.72
C LYS A 288 16.99 -11.31 1.59
N LYS A 289 17.25 -10.62 0.48
CA LYS A 289 16.57 -9.39 0.06
C LYS A 289 16.18 -9.55 -1.41
N GLY A 290 14.93 -9.21 -1.73
CA GLY A 290 14.41 -9.27 -3.09
C GLY A 290 14.60 -7.98 -3.87
N GLU A 291 14.76 -6.84 -3.19
CA GLU A 291 14.88 -5.51 -3.78
C GLU A 291 16.12 -4.82 -3.20
N GLU A 292 16.92 -4.16 -4.05
CA GLU A 292 18.07 -3.34 -3.69
C GLU A 292 18.07 -2.05 -4.52
N TYR A 293 18.33 -0.90 -3.88
CA TYR A 293 18.33 0.41 -4.52
C TYR A 293 19.72 1.01 -4.39
N LEU A 294 20.41 1.24 -5.50
CA LEU A 294 21.80 1.66 -5.51
C LEU A 294 21.96 3.01 -6.22
N PRO A 295 22.78 3.94 -5.68
CA PRO A 295 23.09 5.18 -6.39
C PRO A 295 23.95 4.92 -7.62
N ILE A 296 23.68 5.64 -8.71
CA ILE A 296 24.60 5.67 -9.86
C ILE A 296 25.82 6.50 -9.47
N ASN A 297 26.99 5.86 -9.47
CA ASN A 297 28.26 6.46 -9.11
C ASN A 297 29.33 6.28 -10.21
N GLU A 298 30.34 7.14 -10.18
CA GLU A 298 31.54 7.03 -11.02
C GLU A 298 32.49 5.91 -10.56
N LYS A 299 32.14 5.22 -9.47
CA LYS A 299 32.92 4.13 -8.87
C LYS A 299 32.17 2.82 -9.01
N ILE A 300 32.94 1.73 -9.04
CA ILE A 300 32.44 0.36 -8.96
C ILE A 300 31.69 0.18 -7.64
N ILE A 301 30.54 -0.51 -7.70
CA ILE A 301 29.73 -0.84 -6.53
C ILE A 301 29.83 -2.34 -6.26
N TYR A 302 30.04 -2.70 -5.00
CA TYR A 302 30.04 -4.08 -4.56
C TYR A 302 28.75 -4.38 -3.77
N LEU A 303 28.04 -5.43 -4.17
CA LEU A 303 26.80 -5.85 -3.52
C LEU A 303 26.88 -7.33 -3.17
N ASP A 304 26.60 -7.65 -1.90
CA ASP A 304 26.49 -9.03 -1.45
C ASP A 304 25.05 -9.54 -1.58
N ILE A 305 24.86 -10.54 -2.43
CA ILE A 305 23.59 -11.27 -2.58
C ILE A 305 23.69 -12.60 -1.85
N ILE A 306 22.74 -12.86 -0.94
CA ILE A 306 22.62 -14.13 -0.22
C ILE A 306 21.34 -14.81 -0.66
N VAL A 307 21.43 -16.07 -1.12
CA VAL A 307 20.28 -16.87 -1.55
C VAL A 307 20.26 -18.19 -0.80
N SER A 308 19.13 -18.51 -0.19
CA SER A 308 18.89 -19.76 0.51
C SER A 308 18.19 -20.78 -0.40
N VAL A 309 18.77 -21.97 -0.53
CA VAL A 309 18.20 -23.11 -1.26
C VAL A 309 17.52 -24.04 -0.25
N HIS A 310 16.26 -24.37 -0.49
CA HIS A 310 15.46 -25.22 0.39
C HIS A 310 15.03 -26.49 -0.34
N ASN A 311 15.16 -27.62 0.34
CA ASN A 311 14.68 -28.91 -0.13
C ASN A 311 13.26 -29.20 0.37
N ASN A 312 12.30 -29.28 -0.55
CA ASN A 312 10.90 -29.61 -0.25
C ASN A 312 10.60 -31.10 -0.49
N THR A 313 11.62 -31.93 -0.73
CA THR A 313 11.49 -33.37 -0.95
C THR A 313 12.15 -34.17 0.17
N LYS A 314 11.86 -35.47 0.25
CA LYS A 314 12.53 -36.39 1.17
C LYS A 314 13.91 -36.83 0.70
N ASP A 315 14.18 -36.69 -0.60
CA ASP A 315 15.45 -37.10 -1.20
C ASP A 315 16.57 -36.14 -0.82
N ASN A 316 17.81 -36.64 -0.83
CA ASN A 316 18.98 -35.77 -0.71
C ASN A 316 19.21 -35.03 -2.02
N ILE A 317 19.47 -33.73 -1.92
CA ILE A 317 19.63 -32.85 -3.07
C ILE A 317 21.05 -32.27 -3.08
N SER A 318 21.76 -32.49 -4.18
CA SER A 318 23.08 -31.89 -4.45
C SER A 318 23.05 -31.15 -5.78
N GLY A 319 23.55 -29.92 -5.83
CA GLY A 319 23.48 -29.11 -7.04
C GLY A 319 24.25 -27.81 -6.95
N GLN A 320 24.12 -27.01 -8.01
CA GLN A 320 24.85 -25.76 -8.19
C GLN A 320 23.89 -24.58 -8.18
N LEU A 321 24.14 -23.64 -7.26
CA LEU A 321 23.49 -22.34 -7.19
C LEU A 321 24.30 -21.33 -8.02
N THR A 322 23.61 -20.57 -8.89
CA THR A 322 24.19 -19.51 -9.72
C THR A 322 23.27 -18.29 -9.78
N LEU A 323 23.84 -17.15 -10.19
CA LEU A 323 23.11 -15.92 -10.53
C LEU A 323 23.26 -15.63 -12.03
N GLU A 324 22.20 -15.19 -12.68
CA GLU A 324 22.27 -14.70 -14.05
C GLU A 324 22.48 -13.18 -14.06
N LEU A 325 23.74 -12.77 -14.21
CA LEU A 325 24.15 -11.37 -14.13
C LEU A 325 24.06 -10.66 -15.50
N PRO A 326 23.78 -9.34 -15.53
CA PRO A 326 23.76 -8.56 -16.76
C PRO A 326 25.16 -8.48 -17.40
N ASN A 327 25.19 -8.24 -18.70
CA ASN A 327 26.45 -8.06 -19.43
C ASN A 327 27.32 -6.96 -18.79
N GLY A 328 28.59 -7.28 -18.54
CA GLY A 328 29.57 -6.36 -17.93
C GLY A 328 29.60 -6.39 -16.40
N TRP A 329 28.65 -7.07 -15.74
CA TRP A 329 28.70 -7.33 -14.31
C TRP A 329 29.47 -8.62 -14.05
N SER A 330 30.08 -8.75 -12.88
CA SER A 330 30.75 -9.99 -12.47
C SER A 330 30.39 -10.37 -11.04
N GLY A 331 30.44 -11.67 -10.72
CA GLY A 331 30.10 -12.17 -9.40
C GLY A 331 31.08 -13.23 -8.93
N LYS A 332 31.47 -13.18 -7.66
CA LYS A 332 32.36 -14.17 -7.04
C LYS A 332 31.71 -14.81 -5.80
N PRO A 333 31.74 -16.14 -5.67
CA PRO A 333 32.13 -17.12 -6.71
C PRO A 333 31.10 -17.15 -7.86
N GLU A 334 31.46 -17.67 -9.04
CA GLU A 334 30.51 -17.78 -10.17
C GLU A 334 29.38 -18.81 -9.91
N ARG A 335 29.68 -19.80 -9.06
CA ARG A 335 28.75 -20.85 -8.64
C ARG A 335 29.06 -21.32 -7.23
N ILE A 336 28.05 -21.85 -6.55
CA ILE A 336 28.17 -22.41 -5.20
C ILE A 336 27.57 -23.81 -5.19
N ASP A 337 28.37 -24.81 -4.79
CA ASP A 337 27.88 -26.17 -4.59
C ASP A 337 27.09 -26.25 -3.27
N ILE A 338 25.86 -26.77 -3.35
CA ILE A 338 24.93 -26.91 -2.22
C ILE A 338 24.57 -28.38 -2.06
N ASN A 339 24.60 -28.86 -0.82
CA ASN A 339 24.26 -30.24 -0.46
C ASN A 339 23.25 -30.23 0.70
N LEU A 340 22.03 -30.65 0.42
CA LEU A 340 20.90 -30.69 1.34
C LEU A 340 20.58 -32.14 1.69
N ILE A 341 20.65 -32.47 2.97
CA ILE A 341 20.43 -33.84 3.47
C ILE A 341 19.09 -33.89 4.19
N GLY A 342 18.15 -34.66 3.63
CA GLY A 342 16.80 -34.83 4.17
C GLY A 342 15.83 -33.70 3.84
N GLU A 343 14.59 -33.94 4.25
CA GLU A 343 13.46 -33.03 4.05
C GLU A 343 13.63 -31.74 4.83
N SER A 344 13.20 -30.62 4.24
CA SER A 344 13.31 -29.26 4.82
C SER A 344 14.74 -28.76 5.05
N ALA A 345 15.77 -29.49 4.59
CA ALA A 345 17.15 -29.03 4.66
C ALA A 345 17.35 -27.73 3.87
N THR A 346 18.12 -26.81 4.44
CA THR A 346 18.36 -25.48 3.88
C THR A 346 19.84 -25.14 3.96
N GLN A 347 20.39 -24.56 2.89
CA GLN A 347 21.75 -24.02 2.85
C GLN A 347 21.75 -22.71 2.06
N SER A 348 22.55 -21.75 2.49
CA SER A 348 22.66 -20.44 1.83
C SER A 348 23.99 -20.28 1.11
N GLY A 349 23.94 -19.68 -0.08
CA GLY A 349 25.12 -19.22 -0.81
C GLY A 349 25.21 -17.69 -0.79
N LYS A 350 26.44 -17.17 -0.74
CA LYS A 350 26.73 -15.73 -0.82
C LYS A 350 27.53 -15.43 -2.08
N PHE A 351 27.03 -14.52 -2.90
CA PHE A 351 27.70 -13.96 -4.07
C PHE A 351 28.08 -12.51 -3.77
N SER A 352 29.32 -12.14 -4.03
CA SER A 352 29.76 -10.74 -4.06
C SER A 352 29.79 -10.29 -5.51
N ILE A 353 28.88 -9.39 -5.87
CA ILE A 353 28.70 -8.86 -7.23
C ILE A 353 29.45 -7.54 -7.36
N GLU A 354 30.13 -7.38 -8.48
CA GLU A 354 30.78 -6.17 -8.93
C GLU A 354 29.94 -5.53 -10.04
N ILE A 355 29.41 -4.35 -9.75
CA ILE A 355 28.63 -3.53 -10.68
C ILE A 355 29.58 -2.45 -11.23
N PRO A 356 29.74 -2.35 -12.57
CA PRO A 356 30.69 -1.41 -13.17
C PRO A 356 30.33 0.05 -12.86
N ALA A 357 31.30 0.95 -13.00
CA ALA A 357 31.02 2.39 -12.89
C ALA A 357 30.19 2.89 -14.09
N ASN A 358 29.47 4.01 -13.89
CA ASN A 358 28.75 4.72 -14.97
C ASN A 358 27.69 3.89 -15.71
N VAL A 359 27.05 2.94 -15.02
CA VAL A 359 25.89 2.22 -15.57
C VAL A 359 24.73 3.19 -15.80
N GLN A 360 23.94 2.91 -16.84
CA GLN A 360 22.72 3.66 -17.08
C GLN A 360 21.67 3.40 -15.98
N GLU A 361 20.85 4.41 -15.74
CA GLU A 361 19.69 4.33 -14.86
C GLU A 361 18.70 3.31 -15.41
N SER A 362 18.48 2.23 -14.67
CA SER A 362 17.61 1.12 -15.06
C SER A 362 17.29 0.22 -13.86
N ASN A 363 16.21 -0.55 -13.99
CA ASN A 363 15.91 -1.70 -13.15
C ASN A 363 16.54 -2.96 -13.76
N TYR A 364 17.18 -3.79 -12.94
CA TYR A 364 17.74 -5.09 -13.32
C TYR A 364 17.16 -6.19 -12.45
N SER A 365 16.46 -7.14 -13.05
CA SER A 365 16.04 -8.37 -12.37
C SER A 365 17.13 -9.42 -12.54
N ILE A 366 17.71 -9.89 -11.44
CA ILE A 366 18.79 -10.91 -11.40
C ILE A 366 18.19 -12.28 -11.01
N PRO A 367 17.97 -13.20 -11.97
CA PRO A 367 17.48 -14.53 -11.67
C PRO A 367 18.45 -15.34 -10.81
N CYS A 368 17.93 -15.95 -9.75
CA CYS A 368 18.63 -16.97 -8.99
C CYS A 368 18.27 -18.35 -9.55
N LYS A 369 19.27 -19.18 -9.82
CA LYS A 369 19.08 -20.48 -10.45
C LYS A 369 19.76 -21.57 -9.66
N PHE A 370 19.09 -22.72 -9.55
CA PHE A 370 19.66 -23.91 -8.94
C PHE A 370 19.52 -25.10 -9.87
N ARG A 371 20.66 -25.72 -10.22
CA ARG A 371 20.69 -26.91 -11.09
C ARG A 371 20.89 -28.16 -10.25
N HIS A 372 19.92 -29.06 -10.30
CA HIS A 372 20.01 -30.40 -9.73
C HIS A 372 19.71 -31.43 -10.82
N LYS A 373 20.67 -32.35 -11.06
CA LYS A 373 20.64 -33.28 -12.20
C LYS A 373 20.46 -32.51 -13.51
N SER A 374 19.46 -32.85 -14.33
CA SER A 374 19.13 -32.20 -15.61
C SER A 374 18.11 -31.08 -15.49
N ARG A 375 17.60 -30.77 -14.28
CA ARG A 375 16.54 -29.77 -14.06
C ARG A 375 17.11 -28.51 -13.41
N GLU A 376 16.61 -27.37 -13.85
CA GLU A 376 16.88 -26.05 -13.28
C GLU A 376 15.64 -25.58 -12.51
N TYR A 377 15.86 -24.97 -11.35
CA TYR A 377 14.84 -24.42 -10.47
C TYR A 377 15.10 -22.94 -10.28
N CYS A 378 14.05 -22.14 -10.32
CA CYS A 378 14.09 -20.68 -10.21
C CYS A 378 12.92 -20.12 -9.41
N GLU A 379 12.21 -20.95 -8.66
CA GLU A 379 11.01 -20.58 -7.93
C GLU A 379 11.32 -20.19 -6.48
N SER A 380 10.69 -19.13 -6.01
CA SER A 380 10.63 -18.77 -4.59
C SER A 380 9.29 -19.14 -3.99
N ILE A 381 9.28 -19.42 -2.69
CA ILE A 381 8.07 -19.70 -1.93
C ILE A 381 7.94 -18.65 -0.82
N ASP A 382 6.82 -17.96 -0.80
CA ASP A 382 6.38 -17.09 0.30
C ASP A 382 5.15 -17.67 0.99
N TYR A 383 5.17 -17.65 2.32
CA TYR A 383 4.11 -18.20 3.15
C TYR A 383 3.29 -17.08 3.77
N VAL A 384 2.00 -17.01 3.43
CA VAL A 384 1.03 -16.13 4.09
C VAL A 384 0.30 -16.96 5.14
N ARG A 385 0.48 -16.61 6.40
CA ARG A 385 -0.02 -17.40 7.54
C ARG A 385 -1.00 -16.60 8.38
N MET A 386 -2.09 -17.25 8.73
CA MET A 386 -3.05 -16.74 9.71
C MET A 386 -2.87 -17.50 11.01
N GLY A 387 -2.66 -16.77 12.11
CA GLY A 387 -2.54 -17.35 13.45
C GLY A 387 -3.90 -17.51 14.12
N ASN A 388 -3.93 -18.27 15.21
CA ASN A 388 -5.12 -18.38 16.04
C ASN A 388 -5.31 -17.07 16.86
N PRO A 389 -6.49 -16.43 16.84
CA PRO A 389 -6.77 -15.29 17.70
C PRO A 389 -6.45 -15.61 19.17
N GLY A 390 -5.75 -14.70 19.86
CA GLY A 390 -5.38 -14.86 21.27
C GLY A 390 -4.02 -15.53 21.53
N ILE A 391 -3.34 -16.07 20.52
CA ILE A 391 -1.94 -16.51 20.66
C ILE A 391 -1.01 -15.33 20.34
N PRO A 392 -0.17 -14.86 21.28
CA PRO A 392 0.75 -13.76 21.04
C PRO A 392 1.86 -14.15 20.04
N GLY A 393 2.32 -13.16 19.27
CA GLY A 393 3.39 -13.31 18.27
C GLY A 393 2.88 -13.42 16.83
N LEU A 394 3.80 -13.32 15.87
CA LEU A 394 3.48 -13.44 14.45
C LEU A 394 3.18 -14.91 14.08
N PRO A 395 2.21 -15.17 13.20
CA PRO A 395 1.94 -16.51 12.68
C PRO A 395 3.17 -17.10 11.96
N ASN A 396 3.49 -18.36 12.25
CA ASN A 396 4.61 -19.12 11.71
C ASN A 396 4.20 -20.58 11.45
N ALA A 397 5.15 -21.42 11.00
CA ALA A 397 4.88 -22.80 10.59
C ALA A 397 4.34 -23.71 11.71
N SER A 398 4.53 -23.36 12.99
CA SER A 398 4.11 -24.19 14.13
C SER A 398 2.83 -23.70 14.82
N ASN A 399 2.34 -22.48 14.52
CA ASN A 399 1.16 -21.90 15.17
C ASN A 399 0.10 -21.34 14.19
N CYS A 400 0.29 -21.50 12.88
CA CYS A 400 -0.71 -21.08 11.89
C CYS A 400 -1.89 -22.04 11.84
N ILE A 401 -3.10 -21.48 11.73
CA ILE A 401 -4.34 -22.21 11.51
C ILE A 401 -4.75 -22.26 10.03
N LYS A 402 -4.21 -21.34 9.22
CA LYS A 402 -4.26 -21.37 7.75
C LYS A 402 -2.93 -20.95 7.18
N GLU A 403 -2.57 -21.55 6.05
CA GLU A 403 -1.41 -21.22 5.25
C GLU A 403 -1.84 -21.09 3.78
N CYS A 404 -1.44 -20.00 3.14
CA CYS A 404 -1.51 -19.81 1.71
C CYS A 404 -0.09 -19.65 1.18
N ILE A 405 0.18 -20.23 0.02
CA ILE A 405 1.50 -20.21 -0.60
C ILE A 405 1.46 -19.26 -1.80
N ILE A 406 2.46 -18.39 -1.90
CA ILE A 406 2.72 -17.56 -3.06
C ILE A 406 4.02 -18.08 -3.68
N ILE A 407 3.94 -18.46 -4.95
CA ILE A 407 5.10 -18.90 -5.71
C ILE A 407 5.39 -17.84 -6.76
N SER A 408 6.64 -17.39 -6.81
CA SER A 408 7.09 -16.36 -7.75
C SER A 408 8.47 -16.72 -8.30
N PRO A 409 8.89 -16.11 -9.42
CA PRO A 409 10.29 -16.16 -9.83
C PRO A 409 11.21 -15.69 -8.69
N SER A 410 12.30 -16.41 -8.44
CA SER A 410 13.31 -16.09 -7.46
C SER A 410 14.32 -15.13 -8.08
N ASN A 411 14.05 -13.83 -7.99
CA ASN A 411 14.91 -12.78 -8.51
C ASN A 411 15.40 -11.87 -7.38
N VAL A 412 16.54 -11.22 -7.60
CA VAL A 412 16.92 -10.00 -6.88
C VAL A 412 16.80 -8.85 -7.86
N ASN A 413 15.89 -7.93 -7.58
CA ASN A 413 15.70 -6.72 -8.36
C ASN A 413 16.64 -5.64 -7.83
N ILE A 414 17.37 -5.00 -8.73
CA ILE A 414 18.33 -3.94 -8.43
C ILE A 414 17.95 -2.71 -9.25
N ASP A 415 17.55 -1.65 -8.56
CA ASP A 415 17.27 -0.35 -9.14
C ASP A 415 18.50 0.55 -9.04
N LEU A 416 19.09 0.89 -10.18
CA LEU A 416 20.16 1.88 -10.24
C LEU A 416 19.55 3.27 -10.41
N ILE A 417 19.67 4.11 -9.38
CA ILE A 417 18.96 5.37 -9.28
C ILE A 417 19.92 6.55 -9.31
N LYS A 418 19.63 7.50 -10.19
CA LYS A 418 20.34 8.78 -10.24
C LYS A 418 19.68 9.77 -9.29
N ALA A 419 20.14 9.84 -8.04
CA ALA A 419 19.69 10.83 -7.09
C ALA A 419 20.85 11.32 -6.21
N LYS A 420 20.94 12.64 -6.02
CA LYS A 420 21.86 13.28 -5.10
C LYS A 420 21.14 13.58 -3.80
N PHE A 421 21.76 13.27 -2.67
CA PHE A 421 21.28 13.63 -1.34
C PHE A 421 22.27 14.58 -0.68
N VAL A 422 21.75 15.43 0.22
CA VAL A 422 22.58 16.24 1.11
C VAL A 422 22.96 15.36 2.30
N THR A 423 24.24 15.04 2.47
CA THR A 423 24.69 13.99 3.42
C THR A 423 25.23 14.54 4.74
N ASP A 424 25.38 15.85 4.86
CA ASP A 424 25.87 16.57 6.04
C ASP A 424 24.76 17.02 7.01
N LEU A 425 23.50 16.74 6.67
CA LEU A 425 22.34 16.99 7.53
C LEU A 425 21.95 15.76 8.36
N LYS A 426 21.34 16.01 9.52
CA LYS A 426 20.76 14.99 10.39
C LYS A 426 19.26 14.84 10.16
N TYR A 427 18.83 13.62 9.91
CA TYR A 427 17.44 13.32 9.57
C TYR A 427 16.72 12.53 10.66
N GLY A 428 15.57 13.03 11.09
CA GLY A 428 14.61 12.30 11.92
C GLY A 428 13.48 11.70 11.09
N TYR A 429 13.00 10.51 11.42
CA TYR A 429 11.85 9.88 10.76
C TYR A 429 10.87 9.30 11.78
N VAL A 430 9.61 9.73 11.74
CA VAL A 430 8.50 9.16 12.52
C VAL A 430 7.68 8.25 11.62
N ARG A 431 7.71 6.93 11.84
CA ARG A 431 6.92 5.97 11.06
C ARG A 431 5.45 5.98 11.48
N GLY A 432 4.54 6.13 10.53
CA GLY A 432 3.10 5.96 10.75
C GLY A 432 2.64 4.54 10.41
N ILE A 433 2.30 4.29 9.14
CA ILE A 433 2.09 2.94 8.62
C ILE A 433 3.42 2.19 8.42
N LYS A 434 3.35 0.87 8.25
CA LYS A 434 4.49 0.07 7.81
C LYS A 434 4.79 0.37 6.33
N GLU A 435 5.98 0.88 6.07
CA GLU A 435 6.51 1.22 4.74
C GLU A 435 8.05 1.14 4.76
N ASP A 436 8.68 1.13 3.58
CA ASP A 436 10.10 0.81 3.42
C ASP A 436 10.98 1.98 2.91
N ILE A 437 10.52 3.24 2.93
CA ILE A 437 11.29 4.42 2.47
C ILE A 437 12.70 4.44 3.06
N THR A 438 12.83 4.31 4.38
CA THR A 438 14.15 4.37 5.04
C THR A 438 15.05 3.20 4.65
N GLN A 439 14.47 2.03 4.34
CA GLN A 439 15.23 0.86 3.86
C GLN A 439 15.69 1.07 2.41
N SER A 440 14.88 1.74 1.58
CA SER A 440 15.24 2.08 0.21
C SER A 440 16.42 3.06 0.11
N MET A 441 16.74 3.78 1.19
CA MET A 441 17.79 4.80 1.21
C MET A 441 19.16 4.32 1.74
N LEU A 442 19.28 3.04 2.12
CA LEU A 442 20.47 2.50 2.80
C LEU A 442 21.80 2.77 2.08
N HIS A 443 21.79 2.80 0.75
CA HIS A 443 23.02 2.97 -0.05
C HIS A 443 23.28 4.42 -0.48
N PHE A 444 22.43 5.38 -0.08
CA PHE A 444 22.53 6.79 -0.48
C PHE A 444 23.26 7.68 0.55
N ASN A 445 23.91 7.09 1.56
CA ASN A 445 24.57 7.80 2.65
C ASN A 445 23.65 8.80 3.39
N VAL A 446 22.36 8.44 3.50
CA VAL A 446 21.37 9.17 4.27
C VAL A 446 21.16 8.43 5.58
N ASP A 447 21.51 9.05 6.70
CA ASP A 447 21.32 8.46 8.02
C ASP A 447 20.01 8.98 8.65
N PHE A 448 19.06 8.07 8.87
CA PHE A 448 17.79 8.36 9.51
C PHE A 448 17.79 7.85 10.95
N SER A 449 17.62 8.76 11.89
CA SER A 449 17.20 8.40 13.24
C SER A 449 15.69 8.12 13.23
N ILE A 450 15.31 6.87 13.48
CA ILE A 450 13.89 6.50 13.61
C ILE A 450 13.42 6.91 15.02
N LEU A 451 12.42 7.79 15.11
CA LEU A 451 11.85 8.25 16.38
C LEU A 451 10.74 7.30 16.82
N SER A 452 10.92 6.67 17.98
CA SER A 452 9.91 5.83 18.63
C SER A 452 8.85 6.66 19.37
N ASP A 453 7.79 6.01 19.89
CA ASP A 453 6.80 6.70 20.73
C ASP A 453 7.42 7.23 22.04
N GLU A 454 8.43 6.53 22.56
CA GLU A 454 9.21 6.99 23.71
C GLU A 454 9.90 8.33 23.33
N ASP A 455 10.68 8.33 22.25
CA ASP A 455 11.47 9.50 21.83
C ASP A 455 10.59 10.74 21.56
N ILE A 456 9.42 10.56 20.93
CA ILE A 456 8.48 11.64 20.60
C ILE A 456 8.10 12.49 21.83
N GLY A 457 8.15 11.94 23.03
CA GLY A 457 7.84 12.66 24.27
C GLY A 457 8.96 13.59 24.76
N TYR A 458 10.24 13.19 24.65
CA TYR A 458 11.35 13.87 25.33
C TYR A 458 12.58 14.20 24.47
N ILE A 459 12.77 13.56 23.32
CA ILE A 459 13.99 13.75 22.52
C ILE A 459 14.17 15.21 22.12
N ASP A 460 15.40 15.73 22.15
CA ASP A 460 15.67 17.06 21.62
C ASP A 460 15.51 17.07 20.10
N LEU A 461 14.42 17.66 19.60
CA LEU A 461 14.14 17.73 18.16
C LEU A 461 15.11 18.66 17.43
N TYR A 462 15.76 19.59 18.12
CA TYR A 462 16.68 20.57 17.51
C TYR A 462 18.00 19.94 17.02
N GLN A 463 18.28 18.69 17.39
CA GLN A 463 19.42 17.95 16.86
C GLN A 463 19.24 17.52 15.39
N PHE A 464 18.02 17.60 14.85
CA PHE A 464 17.69 17.23 13.48
C PHE A 464 17.52 18.47 12.61
N ASP A 465 18.10 18.46 11.42
CA ASP A 465 17.91 19.52 10.43
C ASP A 465 16.57 19.39 9.70
N SER A 466 16.17 18.13 9.44
CA SER A 466 14.89 17.78 8.83
C SER A 466 14.26 16.58 9.53
N ILE A 467 12.96 16.67 9.83
CA ILE A 467 12.16 15.59 10.39
C ILE A 467 11.04 15.23 9.41
N VAL A 468 10.94 13.95 9.07
CA VAL A 468 9.85 13.40 8.25
C VAL A 468 8.81 12.75 9.16
N ILE A 469 7.56 13.17 9.01
CA ILE A 469 6.39 12.52 9.57
C ILE A 469 5.80 11.63 8.49
N GLY A 470 5.89 10.32 8.70
CA GLY A 470 5.43 9.31 7.76
C GLY A 470 3.91 9.25 7.59
N PRO A 471 3.43 8.50 6.59
CA PRO A 471 2.01 8.49 6.22
C PRO A 471 1.13 8.06 7.41
N ASN A 472 0.09 8.85 7.70
CA ASN A 472 -0.86 8.64 8.80
C ASN A 472 -0.26 8.59 10.21
N ALA A 473 0.99 9.00 10.43
CA ALA A 473 1.58 8.96 11.78
C ALA A 473 0.77 9.76 12.82
N TYR A 474 0.18 10.90 12.46
CA TYR A 474 -0.70 11.67 13.35
C TYR A 474 -2.03 10.98 13.67
N LEU A 475 -2.47 10.05 12.81
CA LEU A 475 -3.73 9.31 13.00
C LEU A 475 -3.54 8.03 13.80
N LEU A 476 -2.39 7.36 13.61
CA LEU A 476 -2.14 6.03 14.14
C LEU A 476 -1.37 6.04 15.46
N ARG A 477 -0.70 7.15 15.79
CA ARG A 477 0.15 7.24 16.99
C ARG A 477 -0.38 8.30 17.93
N GLU A 478 -0.80 7.86 19.10
CA GLU A 478 -1.33 8.74 20.14
C GLU A 478 -0.29 9.77 20.61
N GLU A 479 0.98 9.35 20.76
CA GLU A 479 2.07 10.23 21.21
C GLU A 479 2.37 11.35 20.20
N MET A 480 2.20 11.10 18.90
CA MET A 480 2.32 12.17 17.89
C MET A 480 1.26 13.24 18.04
N SER A 481 0.02 12.85 18.32
CA SER A 481 -1.09 13.78 18.56
C SER A 481 -0.83 14.63 19.81
N LYS A 482 -0.47 13.99 20.93
CA LYS A 482 -0.18 14.63 22.23
C LYS A 482 0.96 15.64 22.14
N HIS A 483 2.01 15.34 21.38
CA HIS A 483 3.24 16.13 21.31
C HIS A 483 3.38 16.97 20.03
N SER A 484 2.34 17.10 19.22
CA SER A 484 2.33 17.87 17.97
C SER A 484 2.87 19.30 18.10
N SER A 485 2.57 19.99 19.21
CA SER A 485 3.08 21.34 19.48
C SER A 485 4.61 21.42 19.55
N ARG A 486 5.30 20.34 19.95
CA ARG A 486 6.77 20.28 19.96
C ARG A 486 7.32 20.38 18.54
N PHE A 487 6.69 19.71 17.57
CA PHE A 487 7.10 19.74 16.17
C PHE A 487 6.87 21.11 15.53
N LEU A 488 5.74 21.77 15.83
CA LEU A 488 5.52 23.15 15.37
C LEU A 488 6.50 24.15 15.99
N ASN A 489 6.85 23.98 17.27
CA ASN A 489 7.89 24.78 17.92
C ASN A 489 9.28 24.51 17.32
N TYR A 490 9.57 23.26 16.96
CA TYR A 490 10.79 22.89 16.23
C TYR A 490 10.88 23.64 14.89
N VAL A 491 9.81 23.62 14.09
CA VAL A 491 9.75 24.38 12.83
C VAL A 491 9.92 25.87 13.07
N LYS A 492 9.16 26.45 14.00
CA LYS A 492 9.22 27.89 14.34
C LYS A 492 10.65 28.35 14.63
N ASN A 493 11.47 27.47 15.21
CA ASN A 493 12.83 27.76 15.64
C ASN A 493 13.92 27.42 14.61
N GLY A 494 13.57 26.95 13.40
CA GLY A 494 14.53 26.73 12.32
C GLY A 494 14.51 25.33 11.72
N GLY A 495 13.80 24.39 12.36
CA GLY A 495 13.68 23.03 11.86
C GLY A 495 12.88 22.92 10.57
N THR A 496 13.12 21.85 9.80
CA THR A 496 12.29 21.51 8.63
C THR A 496 11.43 20.30 8.93
N LEU A 497 10.11 20.45 8.82
CA LEU A 497 9.15 19.37 9.03
C LEU A 497 8.47 18.99 7.71
N LEU A 498 8.63 17.72 7.33
CA LEU A 498 8.04 17.14 6.12
C LEU A 498 6.92 16.20 6.54
N VAL A 499 5.67 16.53 6.24
CA VAL A 499 4.51 15.71 6.57
C VAL A 499 4.04 15.01 5.31
N LEU A 500 4.28 13.70 5.26
CA LEU A 500 3.73 12.84 4.21
C LEU A 500 2.27 12.52 4.54
N PHE A 501 1.43 12.41 3.51
CA PHE A 501 0.08 11.84 3.47
C PHE A 501 -0.63 11.67 4.83
N GLN A 502 -1.73 12.42 5.04
CA GLN A 502 -2.57 12.25 6.22
C GLN A 502 -4.04 12.22 5.81
N GLY A 503 -4.81 11.29 6.39
CA GLY A 503 -6.26 11.17 6.16
C GLY A 503 -7.11 12.23 6.90
N TYR A 504 -8.44 12.14 6.78
CA TYR A 504 -9.40 13.14 7.31
C TYR A 504 -9.23 13.54 8.78
N GLY A 505 -8.73 12.65 9.65
CA GLY A 505 -8.51 12.95 11.07
C GLY A 505 -7.38 13.97 11.35
N TYR A 506 -6.66 14.40 10.32
CA TYR A 506 -5.55 15.34 10.42
C TYR A 506 -6.00 16.80 10.50
N GLN A 507 -7.13 17.14 9.88
CA GLN A 507 -7.66 18.50 9.84
C GLN A 507 -8.15 18.96 11.22
N GLY A 508 -7.95 20.24 11.53
CA GLY A 508 -8.58 20.90 12.69
C GLY A 508 -7.98 20.54 14.06
N LYS A 509 -6.77 19.98 14.08
CA LYS A 509 -6.09 19.54 15.32
C LYS A 509 -4.83 20.35 15.67
N ASN A 510 -4.61 21.50 15.02
CA ASN A 510 -3.42 22.34 15.19
C ASN A 510 -2.09 21.60 14.94
N TYR A 511 -2.08 20.65 13.99
CA TYR A 511 -0.88 19.94 13.57
C TYR A 511 -0.08 20.69 12.49
N THR A 512 -0.68 21.71 11.88
CA THR A 512 -0.11 22.52 10.81
C THR A 512 0.15 23.96 11.28
N PRO A 513 1.12 24.68 10.67
CA PRO A 513 1.37 26.09 10.98
C PRO A 513 0.16 27.01 10.76
N TYR A 514 -0.59 26.78 9.68
CA TYR A 514 -1.75 27.58 9.27
C TYR A 514 -2.93 26.66 8.92
N PRO A 515 -4.17 27.16 8.89
CA PRO A 515 -5.34 26.33 8.64
C PRO A 515 -5.41 25.82 7.19
N PHE A 516 -6.05 24.66 7.03
CA PHE A 516 -6.41 24.05 5.74
C PHE A 516 -7.71 23.26 5.88
N LYS A 517 -8.32 22.87 4.76
CA LYS A 517 -9.45 21.94 4.72
C LYS A 517 -9.34 20.94 3.56
N TYR A 518 -9.84 19.73 3.78
CA TYR A 518 -10.17 18.78 2.72
C TYR A 518 -11.56 19.09 2.14
N ASN A 519 -11.73 18.83 0.84
CA ASN A 519 -13.05 18.61 0.27
C ASN A 519 -13.65 17.28 0.80
N GLN A 520 -14.96 17.10 0.67
CA GLN A 520 -15.62 15.82 0.95
C GLN A 520 -16.47 15.38 -0.25
N PRO A 521 -16.09 14.29 -0.95
CA PRO A 521 -14.87 13.49 -0.75
C PRO A 521 -13.59 14.31 -0.97
N HIS A 522 -12.49 13.90 -0.35
CA HIS A 522 -11.19 14.57 -0.46
C HIS A 522 -10.67 14.51 -1.90
N ASP A 523 -9.88 15.51 -2.26
CA ASP A 523 -9.26 15.59 -3.57
C ASP A 523 -8.16 14.54 -3.73
N ARG A 524 -8.10 13.93 -4.91
CA ARG A 524 -7.25 12.76 -5.21
C ARG A 524 -6.92 12.71 -6.70
N VAL A 525 -5.82 12.06 -7.03
CA VAL A 525 -5.41 11.75 -8.41
C VAL A 525 -5.03 10.28 -8.45
N THR A 526 -5.96 9.45 -8.94
CA THR A 526 -5.90 8.00 -8.83
C THR A 526 -5.22 7.31 -10.01
N ASN A 527 -5.07 8.02 -11.13
CA ASN A 527 -4.43 7.49 -12.33
C ASN A 527 -2.90 7.69 -12.26
N GLU A 528 -2.16 6.59 -12.25
CA GLU A 528 -0.68 6.54 -12.29
C GLU A 528 -0.05 7.41 -13.40
N THR A 529 -0.74 7.55 -14.54
CA THR A 529 -0.27 8.27 -15.72
C THR A 529 -0.80 9.70 -15.81
N ALA A 530 -1.58 10.16 -14.83
CA ALA A 530 -2.08 11.53 -14.78
C ALA A 530 -0.95 12.54 -14.97
N LYS A 531 -1.20 13.57 -15.77
CA LYS A 531 -0.20 14.61 -16.06
C LYS A 531 0.03 15.45 -14.81
N VAL A 532 1.31 15.68 -14.51
CA VAL A 532 1.75 16.60 -13.47
C VAL A 532 2.25 17.88 -14.14
N SER A 533 1.86 19.03 -13.60
CA SER A 533 2.32 20.35 -14.03
C SER A 533 3.09 21.01 -12.89
N ILE A 534 4.19 21.68 -13.21
CA ILE A 534 4.97 22.47 -12.26
C ILE A 534 4.41 23.88 -12.23
N LEU A 535 4.07 24.39 -11.04
CA LEU A 535 3.45 25.71 -10.88
C LEU A 535 4.48 26.85 -10.78
N ASP A 536 5.65 26.56 -10.22
CA ASP A 536 6.75 27.53 -10.06
C ASP A 536 8.07 26.84 -10.42
N LEU A 537 8.51 27.00 -11.67
CA LEU A 537 9.77 26.44 -12.17
C LEU A 537 11.00 26.99 -11.46
N ASP A 538 10.88 28.16 -10.83
CA ASP A 538 11.99 28.80 -10.13
C ASP A 538 12.14 28.36 -8.68
N ASN A 539 11.19 27.59 -8.17
CA ASN A 539 11.18 27.12 -6.80
C ASN A 539 12.42 26.27 -6.46
N VAL A 540 13.06 26.58 -5.34
CA VAL A 540 14.28 25.90 -4.89
C VAL A 540 14.10 24.39 -4.68
N LEU A 541 12.89 23.95 -4.31
CA LEU A 541 12.53 22.52 -4.15
C LEU A 541 12.62 21.73 -5.46
N LEU A 542 12.62 22.40 -6.61
CA LEU A 542 12.72 21.74 -7.92
C LEU A 542 14.13 21.83 -8.51
N LYS A 543 15.07 22.49 -7.82
CA LYS A 543 16.42 22.75 -8.33
C LYS A 543 17.53 22.16 -7.46
N PHE A 544 17.27 21.86 -6.19
CA PHE A 544 18.31 21.44 -5.25
C PHE A 544 17.90 20.28 -4.33
N PRO A 545 18.77 19.28 -4.12
CA PRO A 545 20.07 19.07 -4.79
C PRO A 545 19.93 18.48 -6.20
N ASN A 546 18.72 18.09 -6.59
CA ASN A 546 18.41 17.56 -7.92
C ASN A 546 17.57 18.54 -8.73
N GLN A 547 17.83 18.62 -10.03
CA GLN A 547 16.92 19.28 -10.97
C GLN A 547 15.73 18.35 -11.21
N ILE A 548 14.53 18.83 -10.88
CA ILE A 548 13.26 18.14 -11.11
C ILE A 548 12.64 18.68 -12.40
N GLY A 549 12.12 17.77 -13.21
CA GLY A 549 11.34 18.07 -14.40
C GLY A 549 10.17 17.11 -14.56
N ILE A 550 9.40 17.27 -15.64
CA ILE A 550 8.22 16.45 -15.89
C ILE A 550 8.55 14.95 -16.01
N GLY A 551 9.77 14.62 -16.44
CA GLY A 551 10.26 13.23 -16.52
C GLY A 551 10.34 12.52 -15.16
N ASP A 552 10.47 13.25 -14.04
CA ASP A 552 10.47 12.68 -12.68
C ASP A 552 9.12 12.13 -12.25
N PHE A 553 8.07 12.45 -13.01
CA PHE A 553 6.73 11.92 -12.83
C PHE A 553 6.43 10.77 -13.82
N SER A 554 7.41 10.26 -14.56
CA SER A 554 7.25 9.07 -15.39
C SER A 554 7.39 7.78 -14.58
N ASN A 555 6.80 6.69 -15.06
CA ASN A 555 6.87 5.35 -14.46
C ASN A 555 6.39 5.27 -13.00
N TRP A 556 5.60 6.25 -12.56
CA TRP A 556 4.91 6.14 -11.28
C TRP A 556 3.94 4.97 -11.33
N SER A 557 3.74 4.40 -10.16
CA SER A 557 2.88 3.27 -9.90
C SER A 557 1.73 3.65 -8.99
N TYR A 558 0.62 2.91 -9.01
CA TYR A 558 -0.57 3.22 -8.20
C TYR A 558 -1.15 4.63 -8.47
N ASP A 559 -1.78 5.24 -7.48
CA ASP A 559 -2.23 6.63 -7.52
C ASP A 559 -1.06 7.62 -7.49
N ARG A 560 -1.25 8.81 -8.09
CA ARG A 560 -0.33 9.94 -7.90
C ARG A 560 -0.38 10.42 -6.46
N GLY A 561 -1.58 10.50 -5.89
CA GLY A 561 -1.74 10.93 -4.53
C GLY A 561 -3.19 11.08 -4.13
N MET A 562 -3.35 11.26 -2.82
CA MET A 562 -4.64 11.24 -2.14
C MET A 562 -4.60 12.22 -0.98
N TYR A 563 -5.77 12.64 -0.51
CA TYR A 563 -5.94 13.67 0.51
C TYR A 563 -5.19 14.96 0.15
N PHE A 564 -5.43 15.46 -1.06
CA PHE A 564 -4.99 16.80 -1.44
C PHE A 564 -5.86 17.81 -0.66
N TRP A 565 -5.24 18.90 -0.21
CA TRP A 565 -5.99 19.95 0.47
C TRP A 565 -6.87 20.68 -0.56
N GLY A 566 -8.12 20.94 -0.23
CA GLY A 566 -9.05 21.68 -1.11
C GLY A 566 -8.95 23.19 -0.88
N GLU A 567 -8.90 23.60 0.39
CA GLU A 567 -8.67 24.99 0.80
C GLU A 567 -7.45 25.08 1.72
N TRP A 568 -6.69 26.17 1.62
CA TRP A 568 -5.56 26.43 2.50
C TRP A 568 -5.29 27.92 2.66
N ASP A 569 -4.63 28.26 3.76
CA ASP A 569 -4.18 29.62 4.04
C ASP A 569 -3.14 30.11 3.01
N LYS A 570 -3.17 31.40 2.65
CA LYS A 570 -2.29 32.01 1.63
C LYS A 570 -0.79 31.88 1.88
N HIS A 571 -0.37 31.60 3.11
CA HIS A 571 1.04 31.33 3.44
C HIS A 571 1.57 30.03 2.81
N TYR A 572 0.68 29.11 2.39
CA TYR A 572 1.08 27.91 1.68
C TYR A 572 1.25 28.17 0.18
N GLN A 573 2.43 27.84 -0.33
CA GLN A 573 2.75 27.85 -1.74
C GLN A 573 2.53 26.43 -2.33
N PRO A 574 1.67 26.28 -3.35
CA PRO A 574 1.58 25.04 -4.11
C PRO A 574 2.74 24.90 -5.10
N ILE A 575 3.29 23.69 -5.17
CA ILE A 575 4.45 23.39 -6.04
C ILE A 575 4.03 22.70 -7.33
N LEU A 576 3.06 21.79 -7.25
CA LEU A 576 2.59 20.96 -8.36
C LEU A 576 1.08 21.04 -8.51
N SER A 577 0.64 20.80 -9.74
CA SER A 577 -0.76 20.55 -10.09
C SER A 577 -0.91 19.20 -10.78
N SER A 578 -1.99 18.48 -10.52
CA SER A 578 -2.34 17.28 -11.29
C SER A 578 -3.83 16.98 -11.21
N ALA A 579 -4.34 16.26 -12.22
CA ALA A 579 -5.73 15.80 -12.25
C ALA A 579 -5.85 14.45 -12.98
N ASP A 580 -6.85 13.66 -12.60
CA ASP A 580 -7.29 12.54 -13.42
C ASP A 580 -7.90 13.06 -14.75
N ILE A 581 -7.94 12.20 -15.76
CA ILE A 581 -8.40 12.58 -17.11
C ILE A 581 -9.86 13.02 -17.03
N GLY A 582 -10.13 14.28 -17.40
CA GLY A 582 -11.46 14.87 -17.38
C GLY A 582 -11.85 15.54 -16.05
N GLU A 583 -10.98 15.52 -15.03
CA GLU A 583 -11.20 16.22 -13.75
C GLU A 583 -10.48 17.59 -13.72
N GLU A 584 -10.87 18.45 -12.77
CA GLU A 584 -10.25 19.75 -12.53
C GLU A 584 -8.82 19.62 -11.99
N GLN A 585 -7.97 20.61 -12.28
CA GLN A 585 -6.59 20.67 -11.81
C GLN A 585 -6.53 20.89 -10.29
N LEU A 586 -5.84 19.99 -9.59
CA LEU A 586 -5.71 20.03 -8.13
C LEU A 586 -4.29 20.46 -7.73
N ASN A 587 -4.20 21.52 -6.93
CA ASN A 587 -2.93 22.13 -6.48
C ASN A 587 -2.55 21.78 -5.03
N GLY A 588 -3.43 21.10 -4.28
CA GLY A 588 -3.25 20.79 -2.86
C GLY A 588 -2.40 19.55 -2.55
N GLY A 589 -1.72 18.98 -3.54
CA GLY A 589 -0.92 17.75 -3.38
C GLY A 589 0.49 17.97 -2.85
N TRP A 590 1.09 19.14 -3.09
CA TRP A 590 2.37 19.54 -2.51
C TRP A 590 2.32 21.02 -2.13
N LEU A 591 2.24 21.27 -0.83
CA LEU A 591 2.16 22.61 -0.25
C LEU A 591 3.34 22.83 0.69
N THR A 592 4.02 23.96 0.54
CA THR A 592 5.14 24.36 1.42
C THR A 592 4.91 25.76 1.98
N CYS A 593 5.34 26.00 3.21
CA CYS A 593 5.36 27.33 3.80
C CYS A 593 6.57 27.47 4.72
N GLN A 594 6.94 28.72 4.99
CA GLN A 594 7.86 29.03 6.07
C GLN A 594 7.09 29.37 7.33
N TYR A 595 7.63 28.97 8.47
CA TYR A 595 7.04 29.24 9.77
C TYR A 595 8.13 29.57 10.78
N GLY A 596 8.15 30.82 11.25
CA GLY A 596 9.26 31.35 12.03
C GLY A 596 10.56 31.35 11.21
N ARG A 597 11.56 30.57 11.65
CA ARG A 597 12.84 30.42 10.94
C ARG A 597 12.93 29.18 10.05
N GLY A 598 12.03 28.22 10.25
CA GLY A 598 12.08 26.91 9.61
C GLY A 598 11.05 26.73 8.50
N ASN A 599 10.94 25.49 8.04
CA ASN A 599 10.11 25.13 6.89
C ASN A 599 9.11 24.04 7.26
N PHE A 600 7.92 24.14 6.68
CA PHE A 600 6.91 23.09 6.76
C PHE A 600 6.47 22.72 5.35
N THR A 601 6.44 21.42 5.05
CA THR A 601 5.90 20.91 3.79
C THR A 601 4.89 19.80 4.05
N TYR A 602 3.73 19.90 3.42
CA TYR A 602 2.77 18.80 3.29
C TYR A 602 2.87 18.18 1.89
N LEU A 603 2.87 16.85 1.85
CA LEU A 603 2.92 16.09 0.61
C LEU A 603 1.87 14.97 0.59
N GLY A 604 0.78 15.19 -0.16
CA GLY A 604 -0.25 14.20 -0.46
C GLY A 604 0.11 13.26 -1.61
N TYR A 605 1.18 13.54 -2.36
CA TYR A 605 1.71 12.63 -3.38
C TYR A 605 2.26 11.35 -2.74
N SER A 606 2.01 10.21 -3.38
CA SER A 606 2.24 8.86 -2.84
C SER A 606 3.72 8.41 -2.89
N LEU A 607 4.66 9.26 -2.46
CA LEU A 607 6.11 8.93 -2.43
C LEU A 607 6.41 7.66 -1.62
N PHE A 608 5.65 7.40 -0.56
CA PHE A 608 5.77 6.19 0.26
C PHE A 608 5.42 4.90 -0.49
N LYS A 609 4.77 4.99 -1.66
CA LYS A 609 4.60 3.87 -2.59
C LYS A 609 5.63 3.92 -3.71
N GLN A 610 5.97 5.11 -4.21
CA GLN A 610 6.88 5.27 -5.34
C GLN A 610 8.34 4.90 -5.02
N ILE A 611 8.82 5.26 -3.83
CA ILE A 611 10.19 4.99 -3.39
C ILE A 611 10.42 3.47 -3.26
N PRO A 612 9.57 2.71 -2.53
CA PRO A 612 9.67 1.25 -2.53
C PRO A 612 9.40 0.59 -3.88
N ALA A 613 8.80 1.29 -4.84
CA ALA A 613 8.65 0.80 -6.21
C ALA A 613 9.86 1.12 -7.12
N GLY A 614 10.94 1.71 -6.59
CA GLY A 614 12.17 2.00 -7.36
C GLY A 614 12.07 3.20 -8.29
N VAL A 615 11.05 4.05 -8.15
CA VAL A 615 10.84 5.18 -9.07
C VAL A 615 11.87 6.29 -8.81
N SER A 616 12.87 6.43 -9.68
CA SER A 616 13.98 7.38 -9.46
C SER A 616 13.56 8.84 -9.24
N GLY A 617 12.52 9.30 -9.93
CA GLY A 617 12.01 10.65 -9.73
C GLY A 617 11.49 10.87 -8.30
N ALA A 618 10.92 9.85 -7.68
CA ALA A 618 10.50 9.89 -6.28
C ALA A 618 11.69 10.01 -5.31
N PHE A 619 12.81 9.35 -5.60
CA PHE A 619 14.05 9.51 -4.82
C PHE A 619 14.59 10.94 -4.93
N ARG A 620 14.63 11.52 -6.15
CA ARG A 620 15.07 12.91 -6.35
C ARG A 620 14.16 13.92 -5.66
N LEU A 621 12.84 13.74 -5.76
CA LEU A 621 11.86 14.57 -5.07
C LEU A 621 12.05 14.50 -3.55
N PHE A 622 12.20 13.31 -2.99
CA PHE A 622 12.43 13.12 -1.56
C PHE A 622 13.76 13.72 -1.10
N ALA A 623 14.82 13.56 -1.89
CA ALA A 623 16.12 14.18 -1.61
C ALA A 623 16.03 15.72 -1.56
N ASN A 624 15.28 16.33 -2.48
CA ASN A 624 15.04 17.78 -2.48
C ASN A 624 14.24 18.24 -1.26
N LEU A 625 13.23 17.46 -0.85
CA LEU A 625 12.48 17.72 0.38
C LEU A 625 13.39 17.67 1.61
N LEU A 626 14.20 16.62 1.74
CA LEU A 626 15.15 16.47 2.85
C LEU A 626 16.19 17.59 2.90
N GLY A 627 16.71 17.97 1.72
CA GLY A 627 17.71 19.03 1.55
C GLY A 627 17.14 20.45 1.58
N LEU A 628 15.84 20.63 1.83
CA LEU A 628 15.17 21.93 1.89
C LEU A 628 15.84 22.95 2.85
N PRO A 629 16.36 22.58 4.05
CA PRO A 629 17.09 23.52 4.89
C PRO A 629 18.26 24.18 4.16
N SER A 630 19.11 23.37 3.51
CA SER A 630 20.27 23.85 2.76
C SER A 630 19.85 24.62 1.50
N ALA A 631 18.79 24.16 0.83
CA ALA A 631 18.22 24.84 -0.33
C ALA A 631 17.80 26.28 0.01
N ARG A 632 17.02 26.45 1.08
CA ARG A 632 16.54 27.76 1.56
C ARG A 632 17.66 28.63 2.08
N LEU A 633 18.64 28.05 2.77
CA LEU A 633 19.82 28.79 3.20
C LEU A 633 20.55 29.39 1.99
N ASN A 634 20.83 28.58 0.97
CA ASN A 634 21.51 29.04 -0.26
C ASN A 634 20.69 30.09 -1.01
N GLU A 635 19.37 29.93 -1.07
CA GLU A 635 18.45 30.92 -1.66
C GLU A 635 18.50 32.25 -0.91
N ARG A 636 18.43 32.22 0.42
CA ARG A 636 18.53 33.43 1.26
C ARG A 636 19.88 34.10 1.11
N VAL A 637 20.99 33.36 1.15
CA VAL A 637 22.33 33.93 0.96
C VAL A 637 22.46 34.57 -0.42
N SER A 638 21.98 33.90 -1.47
CA SER A 638 21.98 34.42 -2.84
C SER A 638 21.15 35.69 -2.96
N PHE A 639 19.98 35.74 -2.31
CA PHE A 639 19.13 36.92 -2.25
C PHE A 639 19.82 38.07 -1.49
N LEU A 640 20.37 37.81 -0.30
CA LEU A 640 21.09 38.81 0.49
C LEU A 640 22.22 39.43 -0.32
N LYS A 641 23.01 38.62 -1.02
CA LYS A 641 24.11 39.10 -1.86
C LYS A 641 23.68 40.02 -3.01
N GLN A 642 22.42 39.95 -3.44
CA GLN A 642 21.86 40.86 -4.45
C GLN A 642 21.39 42.19 -3.87
N THR A 643 21.29 42.30 -2.54
CA THR A 643 20.85 43.53 -1.89
C THR A 643 22.02 44.51 -1.74
N PRO A 644 21.79 45.83 -1.87
CA PRO A 644 22.85 46.82 -1.70
C PRO A 644 23.55 46.72 -0.34
N LEU A 645 22.81 46.31 0.70
CA LEU A 645 23.32 46.19 2.06
C LEU A 645 24.39 45.10 2.20
N PHE A 646 24.30 44.01 1.45
CA PHE A 646 25.15 42.82 1.65
C PHE A 646 25.95 42.43 0.40
N SER A 647 25.98 43.27 -0.63
CA SER A 647 26.62 42.98 -1.93
C SER A 647 28.12 42.68 -1.85
N GLU A 648 28.82 43.30 -0.89
CA GLU A 648 30.27 43.16 -0.67
C GLU A 648 30.65 42.00 0.27
N VAL A 649 29.67 41.24 0.78
CA VAL A 649 29.93 40.13 1.73
C VAL A 649 30.13 38.82 0.99
N SER A 650 31.09 38.01 1.46
CA SER A 650 31.27 36.67 0.93
C SER A 650 30.09 35.76 1.26
N HIS A 651 29.89 34.71 0.46
CA HIS A 651 28.82 33.74 0.70
C HIS A 651 28.92 33.11 2.10
N GLU A 652 30.12 32.68 2.48
CA GLU A 652 30.43 32.05 3.76
C GLU A 652 30.09 32.96 4.95
N GLN A 653 30.33 34.26 4.82
CA GLN A 653 30.00 35.25 5.86
C GLN A 653 28.49 35.52 5.95
N LEU A 654 27.73 35.32 4.87
CA LEU A 654 26.28 35.52 4.86
C LEU A 654 25.49 34.32 5.39
N GLU A 655 26.09 33.13 5.47
CA GLU A 655 25.39 31.94 5.96
C GLU A 655 24.93 32.06 7.42
N PRO A 656 25.77 32.48 8.40
CA PRO A 656 25.33 32.62 9.79
C PRO A 656 24.17 33.60 9.95
N ILE A 657 24.21 34.73 9.23
CA ILE A 657 23.14 35.74 9.32
C ILE A 657 21.86 35.23 8.65
N ALA A 658 21.94 34.56 7.51
CA ALA A 658 20.78 33.98 6.82
C ALA A 658 20.07 32.90 7.65
N LYS A 659 20.81 32.13 8.47
CA LYS A 659 20.24 31.17 9.43
C LYS A 659 19.47 31.84 10.57
N LEU A 660 19.86 33.05 10.97
CA LEU A 660 19.24 33.79 12.07
C LEU A 660 18.01 34.59 11.64
N MET A 661 17.79 34.74 10.32
CA MET A 661 16.62 35.44 9.79
C MET A 661 15.36 34.58 9.88
N SER A 662 14.24 35.22 10.22
CA SER A 662 12.89 34.65 10.12
C SER A 662 12.10 35.31 9.00
N GLU A 663 10.99 34.71 8.60
CA GLU A 663 10.06 35.36 7.67
C GLU A 663 8.88 36.01 8.37
N LYS A 664 8.45 37.16 7.84
CA LYS A 664 7.22 37.84 8.24
C LYS A 664 6.43 38.19 6.99
N TRP A 665 5.16 37.80 6.98
CA TRP A 665 4.18 38.25 6.01
C TRP A 665 3.42 39.45 6.57
N SER A 666 3.15 40.42 5.71
CA SER A 666 2.38 41.62 6.02
C SER A 666 1.34 41.81 4.93
N ASN A 667 0.07 41.94 5.30
CA ASN A 667 -1.01 42.15 4.34
C ASN A 667 -0.95 43.57 3.77
N GLU A 668 -1.55 43.79 2.60
CA GLU A 668 -1.76 45.15 2.09
C GLU A 668 -2.38 46.07 3.15
N GLY A 669 -1.78 47.24 3.35
CA GLY A 669 -2.18 48.25 4.33
C GLY A 669 -1.70 47.99 5.77
N GLU A 670 -1.15 46.81 6.07
CA GLU A 670 -0.66 46.48 7.41
C GLU A 670 0.62 47.28 7.75
N GLU A 671 0.67 47.79 8.98
CA GLU A 671 1.81 48.56 9.46
C GLU A 671 2.88 47.62 10.03
N ILE A 672 4.02 47.56 9.34
CA ILE A 672 5.18 46.75 9.73
C ILE A 672 5.83 47.34 11.00
N GLY A 673 5.79 48.66 11.15
CA GLY A 673 6.17 49.38 12.36
C GLY A 673 5.84 50.87 12.26
N ARG A 674 5.57 51.54 13.39
CA ARG A 674 5.16 52.95 13.40
C ARG A 674 6.30 53.89 13.74
N GLN A 675 6.22 55.12 13.23
CA GLN A 675 7.11 56.20 13.65
C GLN A 675 7.02 56.38 15.18
N GLY A 676 8.18 56.48 15.83
CA GLY A 676 8.29 56.60 17.28
C GLY A 676 8.35 55.27 18.03
N ASP A 677 8.06 54.13 17.41
CA ASP A 677 8.21 52.82 18.04
C ASP A 677 9.69 52.50 18.31
N GLU A 678 9.96 51.59 19.25
CA GLU A 678 11.30 51.07 19.47
C GLU A 678 11.74 50.20 18.26
N GLY A 679 12.93 50.47 17.72
CA GLY A 679 13.51 49.67 16.66
C GLY A 679 14.23 48.43 17.19
N THR A 680 13.56 47.29 17.20
CA THR A 680 14.11 46.01 17.69
C THR A 680 14.58 45.07 16.56
N GLU A 681 14.25 45.40 15.32
CA GLU A 681 14.51 44.56 14.14
C GLU A 681 14.53 45.41 12.85
N CYS A 682 15.23 44.91 11.84
CA CYS A 682 15.15 45.41 10.46
C CYS A 682 14.67 44.31 9.51
N TYR A 683 14.25 44.74 8.33
CA TYR A 683 13.56 43.89 7.36
C TYR A 683 14.20 44.05 5.99
N MET A 684 14.41 42.93 5.29
CA MET A 684 14.72 42.90 3.87
C MET A 684 13.44 42.56 3.11
N ILE A 685 13.07 43.35 2.12
CA ILE A 685 11.88 43.10 1.32
C ILE A 685 12.19 41.98 0.33
N TYR A 686 11.66 40.79 0.59
CA TYR A 686 11.88 39.61 -0.26
C TYR A 686 10.92 39.60 -1.45
N ARG A 687 9.67 40.02 -1.22
CA ARG A 687 8.62 40.19 -2.23
C ARG A 687 7.66 41.30 -1.78
N GLY A 688 7.10 42.04 -2.73
CA GLY A 688 6.15 43.13 -2.47
C GLY A 688 6.84 44.49 -2.35
N SER A 689 6.15 45.45 -1.77
CA SER A 689 6.61 46.83 -1.62
C SER A 689 6.05 47.48 -0.35
N VAL A 690 6.82 48.42 0.20
CA VAL A 690 6.52 49.10 1.46
C VAL A 690 6.61 50.60 1.28
N ASP A 691 5.57 51.31 1.73
CA ASP A 691 5.57 52.76 1.81
C ASP A 691 6.19 53.22 3.13
N ILE A 692 7.13 54.15 3.04
CA ILE A 692 7.77 54.83 4.17
C ILE A 692 7.04 56.15 4.36
N ILE A 693 6.38 56.29 5.51
CA ILE A 693 5.44 57.37 5.79
C ILE A 693 5.97 58.19 6.96
N LYS A 694 6.13 59.49 6.75
CA LYS A 694 6.53 60.43 7.81
C LYS A 694 5.33 61.22 8.27
N ASN A 695 5.07 61.21 9.57
CA ASN A 695 4.08 62.06 10.20
C ASN A 695 4.75 63.37 10.64
N LYS A 696 4.27 64.49 10.12
CA LYS A 696 4.61 65.84 10.57
C LYS A 696 3.32 66.56 10.97
N ASN A 697 3.20 66.93 12.25
CA ASN A 697 2.06 67.69 12.78
C ASN A 697 0.67 67.05 12.52
N GLY A 698 0.60 65.72 12.44
CA GLY A 698 -0.66 65.00 12.21
C GLY A 698 -0.95 64.67 10.74
N GLU A 699 -0.16 65.18 9.79
CA GLU A 699 -0.26 64.83 8.38
C GLU A 699 0.72 63.71 8.02
N GLU A 700 0.20 62.61 7.47
CA GLU A 700 0.99 61.50 6.92
C GLU A 700 1.41 61.82 5.48
N THR A 701 2.72 61.79 5.20
CA THR A 701 3.25 61.92 3.85
C THR A 701 4.12 60.72 3.51
N ILE A 702 3.85 60.06 2.37
CA ILE A 702 4.74 59.02 1.83
C ILE A 702 6.02 59.70 1.34
N ILE A 703 7.15 59.37 1.96
CA ILE A 703 8.46 59.94 1.64
C ILE A 703 9.30 59.04 0.71
N ALA A 704 8.99 57.75 0.67
CA ALA A 704 9.58 56.79 -0.26
C ALA A 704 8.68 55.55 -0.37
N THR A 705 8.72 54.87 -1.52
CA THR A 705 8.26 53.48 -1.66
C THR A 705 9.48 52.64 -1.97
N VAL A 706 9.66 51.56 -1.22
CA VAL A 706 10.79 50.65 -1.37
C VAL A 706 10.32 49.24 -1.73
N GLY A 707 11.09 48.55 -2.55
CA GLY A 707 10.71 47.27 -3.16
C GLY A 707 11.69 46.13 -2.86
N LYS A 708 11.53 45.03 -3.59
CA LYS A 708 12.37 43.83 -3.48
C LYS A 708 13.86 44.17 -3.44
N GLY A 709 14.57 43.60 -2.47
CA GLY A 709 16.01 43.75 -2.26
C GLY A 709 16.41 44.94 -1.39
N GLU A 710 15.47 45.82 -1.04
CA GLU A 710 15.76 46.94 -0.16
C GLU A 710 15.62 46.57 1.32
N CYS A 711 16.44 47.21 2.16
CA CYS A 711 16.38 47.11 3.62
C CYS A 711 15.62 48.30 4.22
N ILE A 712 14.77 48.02 5.20
CA ILE A 712 14.04 49.00 6.00
C ILE A 712 14.20 48.76 7.49
N GLY A 713 14.17 49.84 8.27
CA GLY A 713 14.26 49.80 9.74
C GLY A 713 15.67 49.65 10.30
N GLU A 714 16.68 49.60 9.44
CA GLU A 714 18.11 49.54 9.76
C GLU A 714 18.58 50.76 10.57
N MET A 715 18.04 51.94 10.29
CA MET A 715 18.43 53.18 10.98
C MET A 715 18.20 53.12 12.49
N ALA A 716 17.07 52.53 12.90
CA ALA A 716 16.67 52.49 14.31
C ALA A 716 17.56 51.53 15.12
N ILE A 717 17.93 50.38 14.53
CA ILE A 717 18.79 49.39 15.20
C ILE A 717 20.27 49.84 15.29
N LEU A 718 20.75 50.58 14.29
CA LEU A 718 22.12 51.09 14.23
C LEU A 718 22.32 52.32 15.11
N GLY A 719 21.43 53.30 14.98
CA GLY A 719 21.46 54.54 15.75
C GLY A 719 20.99 54.40 17.19
N ASN A 720 20.57 53.19 17.60
CA ASN A 720 19.94 52.92 18.90
C ASN A 720 18.81 53.92 19.20
N SER A 721 17.95 54.16 18.22
CA SER A 721 16.93 55.20 18.23
C SER A 721 15.54 54.62 17.97
N ARG A 722 14.50 55.44 18.17
CA ARG A 722 13.13 55.10 17.78
C ARG A 722 12.98 55.16 16.25
N ARG A 723 12.01 54.43 15.70
CA ARG A 723 11.72 54.43 14.26
C ARG A 723 11.42 55.84 13.77
N VAL A 724 12.10 56.26 12.71
CA VAL A 724 12.04 57.63 12.18
C VAL A 724 10.86 57.88 11.24
N ALA A 725 10.19 56.81 10.80
CA ALA A 725 9.03 56.81 9.91
C ALA A 725 8.19 55.55 10.16
N THR A 726 6.90 55.60 9.80
CA THR A 726 6.01 54.44 9.73
C THR A 726 6.31 53.67 8.45
N MET A 727 6.30 52.34 8.52
CA MET A 727 6.48 51.44 7.38
C MET A 727 5.16 50.69 7.18
N ARG A 728 4.51 50.90 6.04
CA ARG A 728 3.21 50.29 5.72
C ARG A 728 3.33 49.44 4.46
N ALA A 729 2.90 48.19 4.52
CA ALA A 729 2.88 47.33 3.34
C ALA A 729 1.93 47.92 2.30
N ARG A 730 2.43 48.14 1.08
CA ARG A 730 1.65 48.72 -0.03
C ARG A 730 0.84 47.64 -0.76
N GLU A 731 1.32 46.41 -0.70
CA GLU A 731 0.69 45.19 -1.20
C GLU A 731 1.08 44.04 -0.27
N ASP A 732 0.56 42.83 -0.49
CA ASP A 732 0.99 41.64 0.25
C ASP A 732 2.52 41.47 0.14
N THR A 733 3.20 41.62 1.29
CA THR A 733 4.66 41.77 1.36
C THR A 733 5.26 40.68 2.23
N GLN A 734 6.32 40.05 1.71
CA GLN A 734 7.12 39.05 2.41
C GLN A 734 8.47 39.67 2.79
N LEU A 735 8.81 39.58 4.07
CA LEU A 735 10.00 40.19 4.66
C LEU A 735 10.91 39.13 5.27
N LEU A 736 12.22 39.23 5.02
CA LEU A 736 13.22 38.56 5.86
C LEU A 736 13.55 39.47 7.04
N VAL A 737 13.37 38.98 8.26
CA VAL A 737 13.50 39.74 9.49
C VAL A 737 14.78 39.36 10.20
N ILE A 738 15.56 40.36 10.64
CA ILE A 738 16.68 40.14 11.55
C ILE A 738 16.56 41.03 12.78
N LYS A 739 16.73 40.40 13.95
CA LYS A 739 16.72 41.08 15.24
C LYS A 739 17.99 41.92 15.43
N LYS A 740 17.84 43.02 16.15
CA LYS A 740 18.91 43.98 16.47
C LYS A 740 20.18 43.30 17.00
N ASP A 741 20.05 42.38 17.95
CA ASP A 741 21.22 41.74 18.58
C ASP A 741 22.01 40.88 17.60
N HIS A 742 21.32 40.11 16.74
CA HIS A 742 21.95 39.30 15.70
C HIS A 742 22.61 40.19 14.63
N PHE A 743 21.94 41.26 14.21
CA PHE A 743 22.47 42.19 13.22
C PHE A 743 23.72 42.91 13.74
N ARG A 744 23.71 43.36 15.00
CA ARG A 744 24.87 44.01 15.61
C ARG A 744 26.03 43.05 15.82
N ALA A 745 25.76 41.81 16.28
CA ALA A 745 26.79 40.78 16.38
C ALA A 745 27.52 40.57 15.04
N PHE A 746 26.75 40.45 13.96
CA PHE A 746 27.31 40.33 12.61
C PHE A 746 28.19 41.54 12.22
N LEU A 747 27.79 42.76 12.57
CA LEU A 747 28.60 43.96 12.28
C LEU A 747 29.91 44.01 13.07
N TYR A 748 29.93 43.52 14.30
CA TYR A 748 31.16 43.42 15.08
C TYR A 748 32.17 42.44 14.47
N GLU A 749 31.67 41.37 13.84
CA GLU A 749 32.50 40.37 13.18
C GLU A 749 32.96 40.80 11.77
N SER A 750 32.30 41.78 11.16
CA SER A 750 32.64 42.30 9.83
C SER A 750 32.80 43.84 9.82
N PRO A 751 33.96 44.38 10.22
CA PRO A 751 34.22 45.82 10.21
C PRO A 751 34.06 46.47 8.83
N LYS A 752 34.37 45.74 7.75
CA LYS A 752 34.15 46.21 6.36
C LYS A 752 32.67 46.44 6.08
N MET A 753 31.80 45.57 6.56
CA MET A 753 30.34 45.74 6.44
C MET A 753 29.86 46.95 7.24
N ALA A 754 30.37 47.15 8.45
CA ALA A 754 30.00 48.31 9.26
C ALA A 754 30.29 49.64 8.53
N VAL A 755 31.43 49.75 7.83
CA VAL A 755 31.78 50.93 7.01
C VAL A 755 30.85 51.06 5.80
N HIS A 756 30.67 49.99 5.02
CA HIS A 756 29.77 49.98 3.84
C HIS A 756 28.34 50.41 4.21
N MET A 757 27.88 49.98 5.37
CA MET A 757 26.57 50.34 5.90
C MET A 757 26.46 51.81 6.31
N MET A 758 27.52 52.39 6.88
CA MET A 758 27.58 53.82 7.15
C MET A 758 27.46 54.63 5.85
N ASP A 759 28.15 54.21 4.79
CA ASP A 759 28.09 54.87 3.48
C ASP A 759 26.67 54.81 2.88
N ILE A 760 26.00 53.66 2.96
CA ILE A 760 24.61 53.51 2.51
C ILE A 760 23.67 54.43 3.30
N ILE A 761 23.82 54.51 4.62
CA ILE A 761 22.93 55.33 5.45
C ILE A 761 23.17 56.82 5.19
N LEU A 762 24.43 57.25 5.07
CA LEU A 762 24.78 58.62 4.69
C LEU A 762 24.24 58.99 3.30
N SER A 763 24.12 58.04 2.38
CA SER A 763 23.49 58.29 1.07
C SER A 763 21.97 58.49 1.14
N ARG A 764 21.32 57.92 2.18
CA ARG A 764 19.86 57.98 2.40
C ARG A 764 19.42 59.19 3.23
N VAL A 765 20.30 59.68 4.10
CA VAL A 765 20.12 60.94 4.82
C VAL A 765 20.71 62.02 3.92
N GLY A 766 19.87 62.67 3.10
CA GLY A 766 20.32 63.76 2.22
C GLY A 766 21.14 64.83 2.97
N PRO A 767 21.92 65.66 2.25
CA PRO A 767 22.85 66.62 2.84
C PRO A 767 22.21 67.59 3.85
#